data_AF-A0A7L1TKE1-F1
#
_entry.id   AF-A0A7L1TKE1-F1
#
_cell.length_a   1.000
_cell.length_b   1.000
_cell.length_c   1.000
_cell.angle_alpha   90.00
_cell.angle_beta   90.00
_cell.angle_gamma   90.00
#
_symmetry.space_group_name_H-M   'P 1'
#
loop_
_entity.id
_entity.type
_entity.pdbx_description
1 polymer ?
#
loop_
_entity_poly.entity_id
_entity_poly.type
_entity_poly.pdbx_seq_one_letter_code
_entity_poly.pdbx_strand_id
1 'polypeptide(L)'
;GELITAAYELGVAHPPGYPLFTLLAKLATGLLPVGSPAYRVNLLCGLLGAAAASLLFYTVFRLSGSYAGGILAAGVFSFSRLTWQWSIAAEVFSLNNLFVGLLMALTAHFEEASTAKERSKISKLGAFCCGLSLCNQHTIVLYIACIVPWVLSRLFRKTELSLGHLLKLGLCFLAGLLPYLYLPASSYLNQARWTWGDQTTFQGFLTHFLREEYGTFNLAKSETGSSMREMLLFQLAQMKSELSLPVLALALVACVSTALPTKQQKSPVIWLFAGMFCLYSLFFAWRANLDITKPLFLGVVERFWLQSNTVVAVLAGLGLAALASVGSAVLEGSRALPWLERLSALALVASQVWANYSACDQSNNYVVAKFARNLLSSMPMGAVILLRGDLPGNALRYLHYCEGMRPDITLVDQEMMTYEWYLPKLAKHLPGVYFPGDRWNPVEGVLPDGTLAFNLHRFLQVNKHKEVFVCIGLHEGDSTWRRSYSLWPWGTCEKLVPSSIVFDPEEWIRLTRNLYNWTEDYGSFKPSSWEAVANEEMWQARMKTAFFIFDLAETASVTAEIKSQLYRFAYTSYKEIVNSHPNHPVNWHKNYAIACERMLRLRQVDVDPEVLLSETVKHFLLYTEKAEDDPQRQDILQAVKHLKKELQGLRKMKED
;
A
#
# COMPACT_ATOMS: atom_id res chain seq x y z
N GLY A 1 -2.93 -1.22 -8.21
CA GLY A 1 -4.21 -1.62 -8.84
C GLY A 1 -5.06 -0.42 -9.15
N GLU A 2 -5.43 0.37 -8.15
CA GLU A 2 -6.36 1.50 -8.29
C GLU A 2 -5.84 2.62 -9.19
N LEU A 3 -4.65 3.17 -8.95
CA LEU A 3 -4.00 4.16 -9.84
C LEU A 3 -3.95 3.70 -11.31
N ILE A 4 -3.61 2.43 -11.55
CA ILE A 4 -3.54 1.86 -12.90
C ILE A 4 -4.95 1.81 -13.51
N THR A 5 -5.96 1.40 -12.75
CA THR A 5 -7.35 1.31 -13.23
C THR A 5 -7.91 2.69 -13.53
N ALA A 6 -7.72 3.65 -12.63
CA ALA A 6 -8.14 5.04 -12.83
C ALA A 6 -7.48 5.63 -14.08
N ALA A 7 -6.17 5.43 -14.27
CA ALA A 7 -5.48 5.87 -15.48
C ALA A 7 -5.99 5.17 -16.75
N TYR A 8 -6.16 3.84 -16.71
CA TYR A 8 -6.59 3.04 -17.87
C TYR A 8 -7.98 3.45 -18.36
N GLU A 9 -8.92 3.66 -17.44
CA GLU A 9 -10.30 4.07 -17.70
C GLU A 9 -10.47 5.58 -17.89
N LEU A 10 -9.42 6.39 -17.70
CA LEU A 10 -9.51 7.85 -17.61
C LEU A 10 -10.53 8.31 -16.54
N GLY A 11 -10.50 7.67 -15.37
CA GLY A 11 -11.21 8.07 -14.15
C GLY A 11 -10.34 8.90 -13.20
N VAL A 12 -10.93 9.27 -12.06
CA VAL A 12 -10.23 10.00 -10.98
C VAL A 12 -9.77 9.01 -9.91
N ALA A 13 -8.48 9.08 -9.54
CA ALA A 13 -7.92 8.29 -8.44
C ALA A 13 -8.31 8.89 -7.07
N HIS A 14 -7.98 8.20 -5.99
CA HIS A 14 -8.19 8.69 -4.64
C HIS A 14 -7.56 10.09 -4.41
N PRO A 15 -8.15 10.91 -3.52
CA PRO A 15 -7.68 12.27 -3.22
C PRO A 15 -6.16 12.41 -2.98
N PRO A 16 -5.48 13.36 -3.65
CA PRO A 16 -6.02 14.51 -4.39
C PRO A 16 -6.24 14.25 -5.90
N GLY A 17 -6.29 12.98 -6.33
CA GLY A 17 -6.65 12.59 -7.70
C GLY A 17 -5.47 12.41 -8.66
N TYR A 18 -4.29 12.90 -8.28
CA TYR A 18 -3.02 12.71 -9.01
C TYR A 18 -3.11 12.97 -10.53
N PRO A 19 -3.78 14.04 -11.00
CA PRO A 19 -4.17 14.19 -12.41
C PRO A 19 -2.99 14.08 -13.38
N LEU A 20 -1.82 14.60 -13.02
CA LEU A 20 -0.64 14.50 -13.89
C LEU A 20 -0.15 13.06 -14.04
N PHE A 21 -0.06 12.30 -12.93
CA PHE A 21 0.34 10.90 -12.97
C PHE A 21 -0.67 10.07 -13.77
N THR A 22 -1.96 10.27 -13.51
CA THR A 22 -3.06 9.58 -14.20
C THR A 22 -2.99 9.76 -15.71
N LEU A 23 -2.78 11.00 -16.18
CA LEU A 23 -2.66 11.30 -17.61
C LEU A 23 -1.38 10.68 -18.22
N LEU A 24 -0.25 10.76 -17.53
CA LEU A 24 1.01 10.13 -17.99
C LEU A 24 0.90 8.60 -18.04
N ALA A 25 0.23 7.99 -17.06
CA ALA A 25 -0.02 6.56 -17.03
C ALA A 25 -0.99 6.12 -18.15
N LYS A 26 -2.02 6.92 -18.48
CA LYS A 26 -2.85 6.67 -19.68
C LYS A 26 -2.03 6.72 -20.95
N LEU A 27 -1.14 7.71 -21.10
CA LEU A 27 -0.25 7.80 -22.25
C LEU A 27 0.68 6.59 -22.33
N ALA A 28 1.30 6.18 -21.21
CA ALA A 28 2.18 5.01 -21.17
C ALA A 28 1.43 3.72 -21.54
N THR A 29 0.22 3.52 -21.02
CA THR A 29 -0.59 2.33 -21.34
C THR A 29 -1.06 2.31 -22.79
N GLY A 30 -1.31 3.46 -23.41
CA GLY A 30 -1.72 3.56 -24.81
C GLY A 30 -0.58 3.51 -25.83
N LEU A 31 0.59 4.08 -25.51
CA LEU A 31 1.72 4.21 -26.44
C LEU A 31 2.70 3.03 -26.40
N LEU A 32 2.85 2.36 -25.25
CA LEU A 32 3.74 1.19 -25.13
C LEU A 32 2.97 -0.07 -25.51
N PRO A 33 3.35 -0.81 -26.58
CA PRO A 33 2.58 -1.98 -27.04
C PRO A 33 2.95 -3.29 -26.30
N VAL A 34 3.89 -3.25 -25.34
CA VAL A 34 4.47 -4.45 -24.71
C VAL A 34 3.96 -4.64 -23.28
N GLY A 35 3.73 -5.89 -22.88
CA GLY A 35 3.34 -6.27 -21.53
C GLY A 35 1.91 -5.86 -21.15
N SER A 36 1.51 -6.18 -19.92
CA SER A 36 0.22 -5.81 -19.34
C SER A 36 0.15 -4.31 -19.03
N PRO A 37 -1.05 -3.73 -18.80
CA PRO A 37 -1.16 -2.34 -18.35
C PRO A 37 -0.34 -2.06 -17.08
N ALA A 38 -0.31 -2.97 -16.10
CA ALA A 38 0.53 -2.81 -14.92
C ALA A 38 2.03 -2.75 -15.26
N TYR A 39 2.52 -3.61 -16.17
CA TYR A 39 3.91 -3.58 -16.61
C TYR A 39 4.29 -2.23 -17.23
N ARG A 40 3.44 -1.68 -18.10
CA ARG A 40 3.68 -0.39 -18.78
C ARG A 40 3.77 0.77 -17.80
N VAL A 41 2.90 0.81 -16.78
CA VAL A 41 2.93 1.86 -15.76
C VAL A 41 4.12 1.68 -14.82
N ASN A 42 4.47 0.44 -14.44
CA ASN A 42 5.69 0.18 -13.66
C ASN A 42 6.95 0.64 -14.42
N LEU A 43 7.02 0.39 -15.73
CA LEU A 43 8.11 0.87 -16.58
C LEU A 43 8.19 2.40 -16.61
N LEU A 44 7.04 3.08 -16.72
CA LEU A 44 6.98 4.54 -16.60
C LEU A 44 7.59 4.99 -15.25
N CYS A 45 7.19 4.39 -14.13
CA CYS A 45 7.76 4.72 -12.81
C CYS A 45 9.28 4.50 -12.76
N GLY A 46 9.78 3.43 -13.37
CA GLY A 46 11.22 3.15 -13.44
C GLY A 46 11.99 4.21 -14.23
N LEU A 47 11.45 4.63 -15.37
CA LEU A 47 12.01 5.72 -16.19
C LEU A 47 11.99 7.06 -15.44
N LEU A 48 10.91 7.37 -14.73
CA LEU A 48 10.80 8.58 -13.91
C LEU A 48 11.82 8.57 -12.76
N GLY A 49 12.02 7.42 -12.11
CA GLY A 49 13.05 7.24 -11.08
C GLY A 49 14.47 7.45 -11.62
N ALA A 50 14.78 6.88 -12.78
CA ALA A 50 16.08 7.07 -13.44
C ALA A 50 16.32 8.52 -13.87
N ALA A 51 15.28 9.21 -14.36
CA ALA A 51 15.34 10.63 -14.67
C ALA A 51 15.56 11.49 -13.42
N ALA A 52 14.91 11.15 -12.29
CA ALA A 52 15.16 11.80 -11.01
C ALA A 52 16.63 11.65 -10.58
N ALA A 53 17.18 10.44 -10.63
CA ALA A 53 18.60 10.19 -10.31
C ALA A 53 19.56 11.01 -11.18
N SER A 54 19.26 11.15 -12.47
CA SER A 54 20.04 11.97 -13.41
C SER A 54 20.05 13.44 -13.02
N LEU A 55 18.93 13.97 -12.52
CA LEU A 55 18.84 15.34 -12.02
C LEU A 55 19.61 15.54 -10.70
N LEU A 56 19.66 14.52 -9.82
CA LEU A 56 20.47 14.56 -8.60
C LEU A 56 21.97 14.58 -8.95
N PHE A 57 22.40 13.72 -9.87
CA PHE A 57 23.76 13.75 -10.43
C PHE A 57 24.10 15.16 -10.94
N TYR A 58 23.23 15.69 -11.80
CA TYR A 58 23.40 17.01 -12.39
C TYR A 58 23.50 18.11 -11.33
N THR A 59 22.64 18.08 -10.31
CA THR A 59 22.64 19.05 -9.21
C THR A 59 23.99 19.06 -8.49
N VAL A 60 24.50 17.89 -8.11
CA VAL A 60 25.79 17.78 -7.41
C VAL A 60 26.94 18.19 -8.32
N PHE A 61 26.95 17.73 -9.58
CA PHE A 61 27.99 18.08 -10.54
C PHE A 61 28.06 19.59 -10.78
N ARG A 62 26.91 20.26 -10.96
CA ARG A 62 26.85 21.71 -11.18
C ARG A 62 27.44 22.48 -9.99
N LEU A 63 26.96 22.16 -8.77
CA LEU A 63 27.36 22.88 -7.56
C LEU A 63 28.81 22.62 -7.11
N SER A 64 29.40 21.48 -7.47
CA SER A 64 30.72 21.06 -6.95
C SER A 64 31.79 20.82 -8.00
N GLY A 65 31.41 20.61 -9.27
CA GLY A 65 32.28 20.12 -10.34
C GLY A 65 32.64 18.63 -10.23
N SER A 66 32.19 17.90 -9.20
CA SER A 66 32.57 16.50 -8.98
C SER A 66 31.64 15.52 -9.69
N TYR A 67 32.21 14.75 -10.63
CA TYR A 67 31.54 13.58 -11.22
C TYR A 67 31.33 12.46 -10.19
N ALA A 68 32.30 12.24 -9.30
CA ALA A 68 32.22 11.18 -8.29
C ALA A 68 31.13 11.47 -7.25
N GLY A 69 31.03 12.72 -6.78
CA GLY A 69 29.94 13.17 -5.93
C GLY A 69 28.57 13.02 -6.61
N GLY A 70 28.48 13.34 -7.90
CA GLY A 70 27.26 13.11 -8.68
C GLY A 70 26.89 11.63 -8.79
N ILE A 71 27.86 10.75 -9.10
CA ILE A 71 27.67 9.29 -9.16
C ILE A 71 27.19 8.77 -7.81
N LEU A 72 27.80 9.23 -6.71
CA LEU A 72 27.39 8.85 -5.37
C LEU A 72 25.94 9.23 -5.10
N ALA A 73 25.55 10.49 -5.35
CA ALA A 73 24.19 10.96 -5.10
C ALA A 73 23.15 10.18 -5.93
N ALA A 74 23.40 10.00 -7.23
CA ALA A 74 22.49 9.25 -8.09
C ALA A 74 22.43 7.75 -7.74
N GLY A 75 23.58 7.12 -7.49
CA GLY A 75 23.66 5.69 -7.20
C GLY A 75 23.07 5.34 -5.83
N VAL A 76 23.41 6.08 -4.78
CA VAL A 76 22.85 5.85 -3.43
C VAL A 76 21.35 6.12 -3.40
N PHE A 77 20.87 7.14 -4.12
CA PHE A 77 19.44 7.35 -4.30
C PHE A 77 18.79 6.18 -5.04
N SER A 78 19.31 5.79 -6.20
CA SER A 78 18.67 4.78 -7.07
C SER A 78 18.63 3.39 -6.43
N PHE A 79 19.68 3.03 -5.70
CA PHE A 79 19.86 1.69 -5.16
C PHE A 79 19.63 1.60 -3.65
N SER A 80 19.06 2.63 -3.02
CA SER A 80 18.44 2.46 -1.70
C SER A 80 17.14 1.67 -1.85
N ARG A 81 16.81 0.85 -0.85
CA ARG A 81 15.67 -0.08 -0.89
C ARG A 81 14.37 0.65 -1.18
N LEU A 82 14.08 1.74 -0.46
CA LEU A 82 12.84 2.51 -0.65
C LEU A 82 12.72 3.10 -2.06
N THR A 83 13.76 3.74 -2.58
CA THR A 83 13.69 4.33 -3.92
C THR A 83 13.50 3.29 -4.99
N TRP A 84 14.26 2.18 -4.90
CA TRP A 84 14.16 1.10 -5.86
C TRP A 84 12.76 0.50 -5.85
N GLN A 85 12.27 0.09 -4.67
CA GLN A 85 10.97 -0.55 -4.50
C GLN A 85 9.83 0.30 -5.08
N TRP A 86 9.83 1.61 -4.81
CA TRP A 86 8.77 2.50 -5.30
C TRP A 86 8.97 2.96 -6.74
N SER A 87 10.15 2.73 -7.34
CA SER A 87 10.40 2.98 -8.77
C SER A 87 10.02 1.82 -9.67
N ILE A 88 9.80 0.62 -9.12
CA ILE A 88 9.33 -0.55 -9.88
C ILE A 88 7.84 -0.85 -9.67
N ALA A 89 7.14 0.02 -8.93
CA ALA A 89 5.71 -0.09 -8.64
C ALA A 89 4.94 1.12 -9.21
N ALA A 90 3.72 0.87 -9.69
CA ALA A 90 2.81 1.88 -10.24
C ALA A 90 2.24 2.79 -9.15
N GLU A 91 3.10 3.69 -8.68
CA GLU A 91 2.88 4.63 -7.59
C GLU A 91 3.39 6.02 -7.95
N VAL A 92 2.86 7.02 -7.25
CA VAL A 92 3.06 8.45 -7.56
C VAL A 92 4.41 9.01 -7.07
N PHE A 93 5.14 8.22 -6.28
CA PHE A 93 6.36 8.64 -5.60
C PHE A 93 7.53 8.88 -6.57
N SER A 94 7.70 8.08 -7.62
CA SER A 94 8.77 8.30 -8.61
C SER A 94 8.61 9.61 -9.37
N LEU A 95 7.37 9.96 -9.74
CA LEU A 95 7.08 11.25 -10.35
C LEU A 95 7.34 12.40 -9.37
N ASN A 96 7.01 12.21 -8.09
CA ASN A 96 7.30 13.22 -7.07
C ASN A 96 8.81 13.42 -6.88
N ASN A 97 9.60 12.34 -6.85
CA ASN A 97 11.06 12.42 -6.78
C ASN A 97 11.66 13.11 -8.00
N LEU A 98 11.10 12.88 -9.19
CA LEU A 98 11.49 13.60 -10.40
C LEU A 98 11.30 15.11 -10.21
N PHE A 99 10.17 15.54 -9.64
CA PHE A 99 9.93 16.96 -9.36
C PHE A 99 10.86 17.51 -8.27
N VAL A 100 11.12 16.78 -7.19
CA VAL A 100 12.10 17.18 -6.17
C VAL A 100 13.48 17.37 -6.83
N GLY A 101 13.94 16.39 -7.59
CA GLY A 101 15.22 16.46 -8.32
C GLY A 101 15.25 17.61 -9.34
N LEU A 102 14.15 17.85 -10.06
CA LEU A 102 14.04 18.95 -11.02
C LEU A 102 14.10 20.31 -10.33
N LEU A 103 13.40 20.50 -9.21
CA LEU A 103 13.43 21.74 -8.45
C LEU A 103 14.82 22.00 -7.83
N MET A 104 15.51 20.96 -7.37
CA MET A 104 16.89 21.06 -6.90
C MET A 104 17.85 21.43 -8.04
N ALA A 105 17.73 20.78 -9.19
CA ALA A 105 18.54 21.07 -10.38
C ALA A 105 18.32 22.49 -10.92
N LEU A 106 17.07 22.96 -10.96
CA LEU A 106 16.72 24.32 -11.35
C LEU A 106 17.24 25.35 -10.34
N THR A 107 17.25 25.03 -9.06
CA THR A 107 17.78 25.90 -8.01
C THR A 107 19.32 26.03 -8.12
N ALA A 108 20.02 24.92 -8.35
CA ALA A 108 21.46 24.96 -8.65
C ALA A 108 21.76 25.78 -9.91
N HIS A 109 21.00 25.55 -10.99
CA HIS A 109 21.16 26.29 -12.24
C HIS A 109 20.85 27.79 -12.08
N PHE A 110 19.85 28.14 -11.26
CA PHE A 110 19.49 29.52 -10.97
C PHE A 110 20.59 30.27 -10.21
N GLU A 111 21.25 29.62 -9.24
CA GLU A 111 22.34 30.23 -8.47
C GLU A 111 23.56 30.54 -9.35
N GLU A 112 23.88 29.64 -10.28
CA GLU A 112 25.02 29.78 -11.20
C GLU A 112 24.75 30.73 -12.37
N ALA A 113 23.47 31.00 -12.68
CA ALA A 113 23.10 31.86 -13.79
C ALA A 113 23.77 33.23 -13.67
N SER A 114 24.53 33.62 -14.69
CA SER A 114 25.35 34.84 -14.66
C SER A 114 24.50 36.08 -14.98
N THR A 115 23.54 35.95 -15.90
CA THR A 115 22.73 37.07 -16.40
C THR A 115 21.33 37.13 -15.78
N ALA A 116 20.76 38.34 -15.67
CA ALA A 116 19.38 38.55 -15.22
C ALA A 116 18.35 37.86 -16.15
N LYS A 117 18.63 37.84 -17.46
CA LYS A 117 17.78 37.18 -18.46
C LYS A 117 17.70 35.67 -18.22
N GLU A 118 18.84 35.04 -17.92
CA GLU A 118 18.91 33.61 -17.61
C GLU A 118 18.19 33.29 -16.29
N ARG A 119 18.48 34.05 -15.22
CA ARG A 119 17.75 33.92 -13.93
C ARG A 119 16.24 34.04 -14.10
N SER A 120 15.78 35.01 -14.87
CA SER A 120 14.35 35.19 -15.17
C SER A 120 13.76 34.01 -15.97
N LYS A 121 14.51 33.42 -16.90
CA LYS A 121 14.06 32.25 -17.65
C LYS A 121 13.92 31.03 -16.73
N ILE A 122 14.92 30.79 -15.89
CA ILE A 122 14.94 29.65 -14.97
C ILE A 122 13.85 29.81 -13.89
N SER A 123 13.64 31.00 -13.34
CA SER A 123 12.59 31.23 -12.33
C SER A 123 11.18 31.01 -12.91
N LYS A 124 10.93 31.39 -14.17
CA LYS A 124 9.66 31.09 -14.86
C LYS A 124 9.45 29.60 -15.09
N LEU A 125 10.49 28.89 -15.53
CA LEU A 125 10.43 27.44 -15.67
C LEU A 125 10.20 26.76 -14.31
N GLY A 126 10.91 27.19 -13.27
CA GLY A 126 10.72 26.73 -11.90
C GLY A 126 9.30 26.98 -11.39
N ALA A 127 8.73 28.16 -11.65
CA ALA A 127 7.35 28.48 -11.28
C ALA A 127 6.35 27.53 -11.98
N PHE A 128 6.53 27.27 -13.28
CA PHE A 128 5.72 26.28 -14.01
C PHE A 128 5.87 24.87 -13.41
N CYS A 129 7.10 24.42 -13.11
CA CYS A 129 7.36 23.14 -12.47
C CYS A 129 6.76 23.03 -11.07
N CYS A 130 6.73 24.12 -10.28
CA CYS A 130 6.07 24.17 -8.98
C CYS A 130 4.55 23.96 -9.10
N GLY A 131 3.90 24.54 -10.11
CA GLY A 131 2.47 24.31 -10.35
C GLY A 131 2.21 22.89 -10.83
N LEU A 132 3.04 22.41 -11.77
CA LEU A 132 2.91 21.08 -12.35
C LEU A 132 3.14 19.97 -11.32
N SER A 133 4.09 20.14 -10.40
CA SER A 133 4.38 19.15 -9.35
C SER A 133 3.25 18.99 -8.35
N LEU A 134 2.50 20.07 -8.07
CA LEU A 134 1.30 20.02 -7.22
C LEU A 134 0.19 19.19 -7.85
N CYS A 135 0.17 19.01 -9.17
CA CYS A 135 -0.76 18.11 -9.88
C CYS A 135 -0.39 16.63 -9.74
N ASN A 136 0.76 16.31 -9.13
CA ASN A 136 1.14 14.96 -8.75
C ASN A 136 0.89 14.75 -7.26
N GLN A 137 1.68 15.37 -6.37
CA GLN A 137 1.59 15.09 -4.94
C GLN A 137 1.75 16.38 -4.12
N HIS A 138 0.81 16.63 -3.20
CA HIS A 138 0.78 17.87 -2.42
C HIS A 138 1.96 18.06 -1.48
N THR A 139 2.62 16.99 -1.04
CA THR A 139 3.79 17.06 -0.15
C THR A 139 4.95 17.87 -0.73
N ILE A 140 4.99 18.05 -2.07
CA ILE A 140 5.96 18.92 -2.74
C ILE A 140 5.90 20.38 -2.27
N VAL A 141 4.76 20.83 -1.72
CA VAL A 141 4.57 22.19 -1.22
C VAL A 141 5.60 22.56 -0.15
N LEU A 142 6.09 21.57 0.62
CA LEU A 142 7.11 21.77 1.65
C LEU A 142 8.45 22.20 1.05
N TYR A 143 8.80 21.68 -0.13
CA TYR A 143 9.99 22.11 -0.86
C TYR A 143 9.79 23.47 -1.53
N ILE A 144 8.61 23.70 -2.12
CA ILE A 144 8.24 24.98 -2.74
C ILE A 144 8.29 26.10 -1.70
N ALA A 145 7.83 25.85 -0.48
CA ALA A 145 7.84 26.80 0.64
C ALA A 145 9.26 27.24 1.06
N CYS A 146 10.29 26.42 0.81
CA CYS A 146 11.68 26.82 0.99
C CYS A 146 12.23 27.55 -0.24
N ILE A 147 12.03 26.99 -1.42
CA ILE A 147 12.67 27.44 -2.67
C ILE A 147 12.11 28.79 -3.12
N VAL A 148 10.80 29.00 -3.08
CA VAL A 148 10.18 30.23 -3.60
C VAL A 148 10.63 31.46 -2.83
N PRO A 149 10.56 31.53 -1.49
CA PRO A 149 11.07 32.67 -0.75
C PRO A 149 12.57 32.91 -0.99
N TRP A 150 13.36 31.85 -1.11
CA TRP A 150 14.79 31.97 -1.39
C TRP A 150 15.06 32.57 -2.78
N VAL A 151 14.38 32.10 -3.83
CA VAL A 151 14.50 32.65 -5.19
C VAL A 151 14.04 34.11 -5.24
N LEU A 152 12.91 34.44 -4.61
CA LEU A 152 12.40 35.81 -4.57
C LEU A 152 13.36 36.75 -3.82
N SER A 153 13.95 36.29 -2.72
CA SER A 153 14.98 37.04 -1.98
C SER A 153 16.21 37.31 -2.84
N ARG A 154 16.67 36.32 -3.64
CA ARG A 154 17.79 36.47 -4.57
C ARG A 154 17.49 37.49 -5.67
N LEU A 155 16.33 37.39 -6.31
CA LEU A 155 15.90 38.34 -7.34
C LEU A 155 15.75 39.75 -6.76
N PHE A 156 15.21 39.89 -5.55
CA PHE A 156 15.07 41.17 -4.87
C PHE A 156 16.43 41.80 -4.57
N ARG A 157 17.37 41.05 -3.97
CA ARG A 157 18.73 41.52 -3.68
C ARG A 157 19.51 41.93 -4.92
N LYS A 158 19.24 41.31 -6.07
CA LYS A 158 19.83 41.65 -7.37
C LYS A 158 19.04 42.73 -8.14
N THR A 159 18.02 43.33 -7.53
CA THR A 159 17.11 44.33 -8.14
C THR A 159 16.44 43.87 -9.45
N GLU A 160 16.24 42.56 -9.59
CA GLU A 160 15.61 41.90 -10.75
C GLU A 160 14.14 41.55 -10.54
N LEU A 161 13.62 41.81 -9.34
CA LEU A 161 12.23 41.56 -8.97
C LEU A 161 11.39 42.81 -9.20
N SER A 162 10.39 42.70 -10.08
CA SER A 162 9.38 43.73 -10.34
C SER A 162 7.98 43.12 -10.28
N LEU A 163 6.94 43.96 -10.12
CA LEU A 163 5.55 43.48 -10.13
C LEU A 163 5.22 42.72 -11.42
N GLY A 164 5.67 43.21 -12.58
CA GLY A 164 5.49 42.53 -13.86
C GLY A 164 6.22 41.18 -13.93
N HIS A 165 7.36 41.04 -13.27
CA HIS A 165 8.05 39.75 -13.15
C HIS A 165 7.26 38.80 -12.25
N LEU A 166 6.78 39.25 -11.08
CA LEU A 166 5.95 38.46 -10.18
C LEU A 166 4.68 37.94 -10.87
N LEU A 167 4.00 38.79 -11.66
CA LEU A 167 2.83 38.39 -12.44
C LEU A 167 3.17 37.29 -13.46
N LYS A 168 4.32 37.39 -14.15
CA LYS A 168 4.77 36.34 -15.09
C LYS A 168 5.06 35.02 -14.37
N LEU A 169 5.67 35.07 -13.18
CA LEU A 169 5.89 33.87 -12.36
C LEU A 169 4.56 33.25 -11.94
N GLY A 170 3.60 34.07 -11.49
CA GLY A 170 2.24 33.63 -11.16
C GLY A 170 1.54 32.96 -12.34
N LEU A 171 1.60 33.56 -13.52
CA LEU A 171 1.02 32.96 -14.75
C LEU A 171 1.69 31.63 -15.12
N CYS A 172 3.02 31.53 -15.03
CA CYS A 172 3.72 30.26 -15.26
C CYS A 172 3.29 29.19 -14.25
N PHE A 173 3.17 29.53 -12.97
CA PHE A 173 2.68 28.62 -11.94
C PHE A 173 1.25 28.16 -12.21
N LEU A 174 0.34 29.08 -12.52
CA LEU A 174 -1.05 28.74 -12.89
C LEU A 174 -1.13 27.87 -14.14
N ALA A 175 -0.27 28.11 -15.14
CA ALA A 175 -0.18 27.24 -16.31
C ALA A 175 0.27 25.81 -15.94
N GLY A 176 1.12 25.64 -14.93
CA GLY A 176 1.49 24.34 -14.39
C GLY A 176 0.31 23.59 -13.74
N LEU A 177 -0.69 24.31 -13.23
CA LEU A 177 -1.87 23.72 -12.57
C LEU A 177 -2.95 23.23 -13.55
N LEU A 178 -2.78 23.44 -14.86
CA LEU A 178 -3.77 23.04 -15.87
C LEU A 178 -4.21 21.56 -15.82
N PRO A 179 -3.36 20.57 -15.47
CA PRO A 179 -3.81 19.19 -15.32
C PRO A 179 -4.95 19.01 -14.32
N TYR A 180 -5.15 19.88 -13.32
CA TYR A 180 -6.30 19.79 -12.43
C TYR A 180 -7.65 19.92 -13.12
N LEU A 181 -7.71 20.54 -14.31
CA LEU A 181 -8.93 20.59 -15.13
C LEU A 181 -9.39 19.20 -15.59
N TYR A 182 -8.52 18.19 -15.55
CA TYR A 182 -8.87 16.80 -15.83
C TYR A 182 -9.90 16.25 -14.84
N LEU A 183 -9.81 16.60 -13.55
CA LEU A 183 -10.69 16.05 -12.51
C LEU A 183 -12.17 16.36 -12.78
N PRO A 184 -12.60 17.64 -12.92
CA PRO A 184 -13.99 17.95 -13.25
C PRO A 184 -14.39 17.44 -14.64
N ALA A 185 -13.48 17.45 -15.62
CA ALA A 185 -13.78 16.96 -16.96
C ALA A 185 -14.09 15.45 -16.97
N SER A 186 -13.24 14.64 -16.31
CA SER A 186 -13.45 13.20 -16.13
C SER A 186 -14.75 12.92 -15.38
N SER A 187 -14.99 13.62 -14.26
CA SER A 187 -16.20 13.43 -13.45
C SER A 187 -17.49 13.82 -14.19
N TYR A 188 -17.43 14.85 -15.05
CA TYR A 188 -18.55 15.28 -15.88
C TYR A 188 -18.85 14.28 -16.99
N LEU A 189 -17.83 13.79 -17.70
CA LEU A 189 -17.99 12.78 -18.74
C LEU A 189 -18.50 11.45 -18.15
N ASN A 190 -18.04 11.09 -16.95
CA ASN A 190 -18.41 9.87 -16.23
C ASN A 190 -18.42 8.62 -17.14
N GLN A 191 -17.35 8.45 -17.93
CA GLN A 191 -17.17 7.29 -18.81
C GLN A 191 -16.43 6.14 -18.11
N ALA A 192 -15.54 6.47 -17.18
CA ALA A 192 -14.75 5.50 -16.44
C ALA A 192 -15.65 4.63 -15.54
N ARG A 193 -15.47 3.31 -15.62
CA ARG A 193 -16.17 2.35 -14.74
C ARG A 193 -15.69 2.41 -13.29
N TRP A 194 -14.57 3.11 -13.05
CA TRP A 194 -14.04 3.41 -11.74
C TRP A 194 -13.60 4.87 -11.67
N THR A 195 -14.12 5.59 -10.67
CA THR A 195 -13.72 6.96 -10.35
C THR A 195 -13.98 7.20 -8.86
N TRP A 196 -13.12 8.00 -8.21
CA TRP A 196 -13.28 8.38 -6.81
C TRP A 196 -13.82 9.80 -6.70
N GLY A 197 -14.91 9.99 -5.96
CA GLY A 197 -15.49 11.31 -5.70
C GLY A 197 -16.34 11.85 -6.84
N ASP A 198 -17.02 12.96 -6.58
CA ASP A 198 -17.70 13.77 -7.60
C ASP A 198 -17.11 15.17 -7.68
N GLN A 199 -16.30 15.42 -8.72
CA GLN A 199 -15.70 16.73 -8.97
C GLN A 199 -16.48 17.59 -9.99
N THR A 200 -17.76 17.30 -10.27
CA THR A 200 -18.55 18.09 -11.22
C THR A 200 -18.89 19.48 -10.72
N THR A 201 -18.94 19.67 -9.40
CA THR A 201 -19.17 20.96 -8.76
C THR A 201 -17.86 21.53 -8.22
N PHE A 202 -17.81 22.86 -8.02
CA PHE A 202 -16.65 23.50 -7.39
C PHE A 202 -16.40 22.98 -5.97
N GLN A 203 -17.47 22.75 -5.19
CA GLN A 203 -17.35 22.18 -3.85
C GLN A 203 -16.81 20.76 -3.90
N GLY A 204 -17.33 19.90 -4.79
CA GLY A 204 -16.84 18.53 -4.94
C GLY A 204 -15.39 18.46 -5.41
N PHE A 205 -14.99 19.36 -6.31
CA PHE A 205 -13.59 19.56 -6.67
C PHE A 205 -12.74 19.95 -5.45
N LEU A 206 -13.21 20.90 -4.63
CA LEU A 206 -12.48 21.38 -3.47
C LEU A 206 -12.35 20.30 -2.38
N THR A 207 -13.42 19.55 -2.10
CA THR A 207 -13.43 18.41 -1.17
C THR A 207 -12.40 17.36 -1.59
N HIS A 208 -12.34 17.05 -2.89
CA HIS A 208 -11.36 16.09 -3.42
C HIS A 208 -9.93 16.66 -3.41
N PHE A 209 -9.74 17.90 -3.87
CA PHE A 209 -8.45 18.57 -3.89
C PHE A 209 -7.87 18.70 -2.48
N LEU A 210 -8.66 19.17 -1.51
CA LEU A 210 -8.26 19.31 -0.11
C LEU A 210 -8.21 17.99 0.66
N ARG A 211 -8.53 16.84 0.03
CA ARG A 211 -8.51 15.51 0.67
C ARG A 211 -9.37 15.48 1.94
N GLU A 212 -10.50 16.19 1.95
CA GLU A 212 -11.37 16.32 3.14
C GLU A 212 -11.85 14.96 3.65
N GLU A 213 -12.09 14.00 2.74
CA GLU A 213 -12.51 12.64 3.08
C GLU A 213 -11.50 11.86 3.93
N TYR A 214 -10.21 12.21 3.86
CA TYR A 214 -9.16 11.67 4.72
C TYR A 214 -8.96 12.50 6.00
N GLY A 215 -9.43 13.74 6.05
CA GLY A 215 -9.16 14.73 7.10
C GLY A 215 -8.12 15.80 6.73
N THR A 216 -7.95 16.07 5.42
CA THR A 216 -7.07 17.08 4.77
C THR A 216 -5.57 16.91 5.00
N PHE A 217 -5.14 16.80 6.25
CA PHE A 217 -3.73 16.63 6.61
C PHE A 217 -3.45 15.26 7.25
N ASN A 218 -4.44 14.39 7.36
CA ASN A 218 -4.24 13.02 7.82
C ASN A 218 -3.84 12.07 6.65
N LEU A 219 -3.18 10.98 7.00
CA LEU A 219 -2.93 9.83 6.13
C LEU A 219 -4.12 8.87 6.10
N ALA A 220 -4.76 8.64 7.24
CA ALA A 220 -5.95 7.80 7.37
C ALA A 220 -6.99 8.47 8.26
N LYS A 221 -8.27 8.26 7.94
CA LYS A 221 -9.38 8.75 8.76
C LYS A 221 -9.51 7.89 10.01
N SER A 222 -9.77 8.52 11.15
CA SER A 222 -10.07 7.85 12.44
C SER A 222 -8.96 6.99 13.06
N GLU A 223 -7.71 7.12 12.62
CA GLU A 223 -6.55 6.46 13.23
C GLU A 223 -5.83 7.37 14.24
N THR A 224 -5.40 6.78 15.36
CA THR A 224 -4.52 7.43 16.34
C THR A 224 -3.06 7.13 16.01
N GLY A 225 -2.29 8.15 15.63
CA GLY A 225 -0.89 7.98 15.25
C GLY A 225 0.08 7.85 16.42
N SER A 226 1.30 7.39 16.11
CA SER A 226 2.43 7.43 17.03
C SER A 226 2.93 8.86 17.29
N SER A 227 3.74 9.05 18.33
CA SER A 227 4.26 10.37 18.68
C SER A 227 5.30 10.88 17.66
N MET A 228 5.44 12.21 17.55
CA MET A 228 6.45 12.85 16.68
C MET A 228 7.87 12.38 16.99
N ARG A 229 8.19 12.17 18.27
CA ARG A 229 9.51 11.67 18.72
C ARG A 229 9.77 10.27 18.19
N GLU A 230 8.79 9.36 18.34
CA GLU A 230 8.90 8.01 17.81
C GLU A 230 9.07 8.03 16.29
N MET A 231 8.24 8.82 15.60
CA MET A 231 8.32 8.97 14.14
C MET A 231 9.70 9.42 13.65
N LEU A 232 10.31 10.42 14.32
CA LEU A 232 11.67 10.88 13.99
C LEU A 232 12.75 9.83 14.29
N LEU A 233 12.62 9.11 15.41
CA LEU A 233 13.57 8.04 15.77
C LEU A 233 13.52 6.89 14.76
N PHE A 234 12.31 6.47 14.38
CA PHE A 234 12.12 5.46 13.33
C PHE A 234 12.61 5.95 11.98
N GLN A 235 12.34 7.20 11.60
CA GLN A 235 12.87 7.78 10.36
C GLN A 235 14.40 7.76 10.35
N LEU A 236 15.06 8.14 11.45
CA LEU A 236 16.52 8.14 11.54
C LEU A 236 17.10 6.72 11.48
N ALA A 237 16.49 5.77 12.19
CA ALA A 237 16.89 4.37 12.16
C ALA A 237 16.76 3.78 10.75
N GLN A 238 15.65 4.07 10.08
CA GLN A 238 15.39 3.65 8.70
C GLN A 238 16.35 4.33 7.73
N MET A 239 16.55 5.64 7.81
CA MET A 239 17.50 6.36 6.97
C MET A 239 18.94 5.82 7.08
N LYS A 240 19.37 5.44 8.29
CA LYS A 240 20.66 4.75 8.50
C LYS A 240 20.69 3.39 7.79
N SER A 241 19.60 2.62 7.87
CA SER A 241 19.48 1.33 7.17
C SER A 241 19.44 1.48 5.65
N GLU A 242 18.78 2.53 5.15
CA GLU A 242 18.52 2.78 3.73
C GLU A 242 19.73 3.38 3.01
N LEU A 243 20.47 4.28 3.66
CA LEU A 243 21.54 5.05 3.03
C LEU A 243 22.94 4.68 3.53
N SER A 244 23.07 3.93 4.63
CA SER A 244 24.32 3.65 5.36
C SER A 244 24.90 4.84 6.14
N LEU A 245 25.63 4.54 7.21
CA LEU A 245 26.25 5.56 8.07
C LEU A 245 27.27 6.46 7.34
N PRO A 246 28.15 5.96 6.45
CA PRO A 246 29.07 6.81 5.69
C PRO A 246 28.37 7.89 4.87
N VAL A 247 27.24 7.57 4.23
CA VAL A 247 26.47 8.54 3.44
C VAL A 247 25.90 9.64 4.33
N LEU A 248 25.36 9.30 5.50
CA LEU A 248 24.87 10.29 6.46
C LEU A 248 25.98 11.19 6.97
N ALA A 249 27.17 10.62 7.24
CA ALA A 249 28.34 11.40 7.63
C ALA A 249 28.76 12.38 6.52
N LEU A 250 28.78 11.93 5.26
CA LEU A 250 29.06 12.80 4.11
C LEU A 250 28.04 13.94 4.00
N ALA A 251 26.75 13.66 4.18
CA ALA A 251 25.72 14.71 4.16
C ALA A 251 25.95 15.77 5.24
N LEU A 252 26.37 15.36 6.45
CA LEU A 252 26.76 16.29 7.52
C LEU A 252 28.01 17.09 7.16
N VAL A 253 29.01 16.45 6.54
CA VAL A 253 30.21 17.13 6.06
C VAL A 253 29.87 18.24 5.07
N ALA A 254 28.91 18.02 4.17
CA ALA A 254 28.47 19.08 3.26
C ALA A 254 27.98 20.32 4.03
N CYS A 255 27.13 20.14 5.04
CA CYS A 255 26.63 21.23 5.88
C CYS A 255 27.77 21.95 6.62
N VAL A 256 28.67 21.20 7.27
CA VAL A 256 29.79 21.76 8.04
C VAL A 256 30.82 22.45 7.14
N SER A 257 31.04 21.93 5.93
CA SER A 257 32.01 22.50 4.99
C SER A 257 31.70 23.95 4.62
N THR A 258 30.43 24.35 4.65
CA THR A 258 30.02 25.76 4.44
C THR A 258 30.50 26.69 5.55
N ALA A 259 30.81 26.19 6.75
CA ALA A 259 31.37 26.98 7.85
C ALA A 259 32.89 27.13 7.72
N LEU A 260 33.58 26.17 7.10
CA LEU A 260 35.04 26.18 6.98
C LEU A 260 35.55 27.31 6.06
N PRO A 261 36.68 27.97 6.37
CA PRO A 261 37.29 28.97 5.50
C PRO A 261 38.05 28.30 4.36
N THR A 262 37.34 27.92 3.29
CA THR A 262 37.94 27.36 2.06
C THR A 262 38.00 28.42 0.95
N LYS A 263 38.92 28.24 -0.01
CA LYS A 263 39.06 29.11 -1.20
C LYS A 263 37.90 28.99 -2.19
N GLN A 264 36.98 28.03 -2.00
CA GLN A 264 35.82 27.83 -2.86
C GLN A 264 34.66 28.76 -2.48
N GLN A 265 33.94 29.26 -3.47
CA GLN A 265 32.75 30.08 -3.28
C GLN A 265 31.66 29.24 -2.60
N LYS A 266 31.29 29.61 -1.38
CA LYS A 266 30.28 28.89 -0.59
C LYS A 266 28.91 29.05 -1.23
N SER A 267 28.33 27.96 -1.72
CA SER A 267 26.97 28.00 -2.27
C SER A 267 25.93 28.05 -1.15
N PRO A 268 25.10 29.10 -1.07
CA PRO A 268 24.02 29.21 -0.10
C PRO A 268 22.92 28.14 -0.31
N VAL A 269 22.96 27.41 -1.42
CA VAL A 269 22.02 26.34 -1.77
C VAL A 269 22.14 25.14 -0.83
N ILE A 270 23.31 24.87 -0.24
CA ILE A 270 23.48 23.74 0.71
C ILE A 270 22.58 23.93 1.94
N TRP A 271 22.53 25.15 2.50
CA TRP A 271 21.65 25.46 3.62
C TRP A 271 20.17 25.44 3.24
N LEU A 272 19.84 25.80 2.00
CA LEU A 272 18.48 25.67 1.48
C LEU A 272 18.06 24.19 1.44
N PHE A 273 18.92 23.31 0.92
CA PHE A 273 18.67 21.87 0.89
C PHE A 273 18.59 21.27 2.31
N ALA A 274 19.47 21.66 3.22
CA ALA A 274 19.36 21.25 4.63
C ALA A 274 18.03 21.72 5.26
N GLY A 275 17.61 22.96 4.96
CA GLY A 275 16.31 23.50 5.39
C GLY A 275 15.12 22.72 4.83
N MET A 276 15.17 22.35 3.54
CA MET A 276 14.18 21.49 2.89
C MET A 276 14.07 20.14 3.57
N PHE A 277 15.20 19.50 3.89
CA PHE A 277 15.24 18.24 4.64
C PHE A 277 14.60 18.35 6.02
N CYS A 278 14.97 19.38 6.79
CA CYS A 278 14.44 19.61 8.14
C CYS A 278 12.94 19.90 8.11
N LEU A 279 12.50 20.82 7.25
CA LEU A 279 11.08 21.19 7.16
C LEU A 279 10.22 19.98 6.78
N TYR A 280 10.64 19.21 5.77
CA TYR A 280 9.91 18.03 5.34
C TYR A 280 9.81 16.98 6.46
N SER A 281 10.94 16.64 7.09
CA SER A 281 10.99 15.59 8.12
C SER A 281 10.21 15.98 9.36
N LEU A 282 10.32 17.23 9.84
CA LEU A 282 9.57 17.72 10.99
C LEU A 282 8.06 17.79 10.71
N PHE A 283 7.68 18.31 9.55
CA PHE A 283 6.27 18.41 9.17
C PHE A 283 5.63 17.03 9.08
N PHE A 284 6.29 16.09 8.41
CA PHE A 284 5.76 14.74 8.25
C PHE A 284 5.71 14.00 9.58
N ALA A 285 6.75 14.13 10.42
CA ALA A 285 6.76 13.52 11.75
C ALA A 285 5.66 14.07 12.67
N TRP A 286 5.32 15.35 12.53
CA TRP A 286 4.22 15.97 13.26
C TRP A 286 2.85 15.47 12.78
N ARG A 287 2.69 15.22 11.47
CA ARG A 287 1.36 15.07 10.87
C ARG A 287 0.97 13.64 10.48
N ALA A 288 1.93 12.73 10.33
CA ALA A 288 1.67 11.32 10.08
C ALA A 288 0.87 10.70 11.23
N ASN A 289 -0.40 10.36 11.00
CA ASN A 289 -1.34 9.90 12.02
C ASN A 289 -1.58 8.37 11.98
N LEU A 290 -0.54 7.59 11.66
CA LEU A 290 -0.59 6.13 11.65
C LEU A 290 0.27 5.55 12.79
N ASP A 291 -0.21 4.48 13.40
CA ASP A 291 0.52 3.75 14.43
C ASP A 291 1.60 2.87 13.81
N ILE A 292 2.85 3.31 13.91
CA ILE A 292 4.01 2.63 13.31
C ILE A 292 4.43 1.35 14.03
N THR A 293 3.79 1.02 15.16
CA THR A 293 3.97 -0.29 15.82
C THR A 293 3.34 -1.42 14.99
N LYS A 294 2.32 -1.09 14.18
CA LYS A 294 1.70 -2.03 13.25
C LYS A 294 2.56 -2.14 11.98
N PRO A 295 3.06 -3.35 11.61
CA PRO A 295 3.99 -3.51 10.49
C PRO A 295 3.48 -2.97 9.15
N LEU A 296 2.20 -3.14 8.84
CA LEU A 296 1.60 -2.64 7.60
C LEU A 296 1.57 -1.10 7.57
N PHE A 297 1.25 -0.46 8.69
CA PHE A 297 1.23 1.01 8.80
C PHE A 297 2.62 1.60 8.69
N LEU A 298 3.63 0.97 9.28
CA LEU A 298 5.03 1.34 9.06
C LEU A 298 5.38 1.30 7.56
N GLY A 299 4.95 0.25 6.84
CA GLY A 299 5.11 0.13 5.38
C GLY A 299 4.42 1.22 4.56
N VAL A 300 3.35 1.84 5.08
CA VAL A 300 2.68 3.00 4.46
C VAL A 300 3.46 4.29 4.73
N VAL A 301 3.91 4.48 5.98
CA VAL A 301 4.63 5.67 6.42
C VAL A 301 6.02 5.77 5.78
N GLU A 302 6.77 4.67 5.66
CA GLU A 302 8.16 4.70 5.19
C GLU A 302 8.33 5.26 3.77
N ARG A 303 7.29 5.13 2.93
CA ARG A 303 7.27 5.63 1.53
C ARG A 303 7.45 7.15 1.46
N PHE A 304 7.00 7.87 2.48
CA PHE A 304 7.12 9.32 2.56
C PHE A 304 8.48 9.80 3.03
N TRP A 305 9.35 8.93 3.55
CA TRP A 305 10.73 9.30 3.88
C TRP A 305 11.64 9.36 2.65
N LEU A 306 11.18 8.80 1.53
CA LEU A 306 11.87 8.82 0.24
C LEU A 306 12.26 10.24 -0.20
N GLN A 307 11.37 11.21 -0.02
CA GLN A 307 11.64 12.60 -0.40
C GLN A 307 12.75 13.21 0.47
N SER A 308 12.75 12.96 1.79
CA SER A 308 13.85 13.41 2.66
C SER A 308 15.18 12.75 2.30
N ASN A 309 15.16 11.45 1.96
CA ASN A 309 16.35 10.70 1.56
C ASN A 309 16.95 11.22 0.24
N THR A 310 16.12 11.71 -0.68
CA THR A 310 16.56 12.36 -1.93
C THR A 310 17.47 13.54 -1.66
N VAL A 311 17.10 14.39 -0.68
CA VAL A 311 17.90 15.55 -0.29
C VAL A 311 19.22 15.12 0.36
N VAL A 312 19.17 14.12 1.24
CA VAL A 312 20.35 13.56 1.91
C VAL A 312 21.34 12.98 0.90
N ALA A 313 20.86 12.30 -0.16
CA ALA A 313 21.71 11.77 -1.21
C ALA A 313 22.49 12.87 -1.95
N VAL A 314 21.84 14.00 -2.27
CA VAL A 314 22.51 15.17 -2.87
C VAL A 314 23.52 15.78 -1.91
N LEU A 315 23.15 15.97 -0.64
CA LEU A 315 24.08 16.49 0.37
C LEU A 315 25.29 15.57 0.56
N ALA A 316 25.10 14.25 0.54
CA ALA A 316 26.21 13.29 0.63
C ALA A 316 27.16 13.40 -0.57
N GLY A 317 26.62 13.55 -1.79
CA GLY A 317 27.44 13.80 -2.99
C GLY A 317 28.26 15.08 -2.89
N LEU A 318 27.66 16.17 -2.40
CA LEU A 318 28.35 17.43 -2.13
C LEU A 318 29.39 17.30 -1.01
N GLY A 319 29.11 16.49 0.01
CA GLY A 319 30.02 16.21 1.11
C GLY A 319 31.26 15.46 0.67
N LEU A 320 31.11 14.47 -0.23
CA LEU A 320 32.24 13.78 -0.83
C LEU A 320 33.13 14.74 -1.63
N ALA A 321 32.51 15.60 -2.45
CA ALA A 321 33.24 16.62 -3.20
C ALA A 321 33.98 17.62 -2.30
N ALA A 322 33.35 18.01 -1.17
CA ALA A 322 33.97 18.89 -0.18
C ALA A 322 35.15 18.23 0.55
N LEU A 323 35.06 16.95 0.89
CA LEU A 323 36.19 16.20 1.46
C LEU A 323 37.35 16.11 0.46
N ALA A 324 37.06 15.82 -0.81
CA ALA A 324 38.07 15.75 -1.86
C ALA A 324 38.76 17.11 -2.07
N SER A 325 38.01 18.22 -2.01
CA SER A 325 38.58 19.56 -2.16
C SER A 325 39.46 19.96 -0.98
N VAL A 326 39.06 19.65 0.26
CA VAL A 326 39.88 19.85 1.47
C VAL A 326 41.14 18.99 1.42
N GLY A 327 41.01 17.70 1.07
CA GLY A 327 42.16 16.79 0.94
C GLY A 327 43.16 17.28 -0.12
N SER A 328 42.68 17.81 -1.23
CA SER A 328 43.53 18.38 -2.30
C SER A 328 44.26 19.65 -1.87
N ALA A 329 43.66 20.44 -0.97
CA ALA A 329 44.31 21.62 -0.39
C ALA A 329 45.39 21.26 0.64
N VAL A 330 45.26 20.12 1.33
CA VAL A 330 46.25 19.66 2.33
C VAL A 330 47.38 18.87 1.67
N LEU A 331 47.08 18.06 0.64
CA LEU A 331 48.02 17.18 -0.05
C LEU A 331 48.21 17.64 -1.51
N GLU A 332 48.73 18.86 -1.68
CA GLU A 332 48.94 19.47 -2.99
C GLU A 332 49.75 18.55 -3.94
N GLY A 333 49.24 18.32 -5.16
CA GLY A 333 49.92 17.54 -6.20
C GLY A 333 49.70 16.01 -6.17
N SER A 334 48.95 15.47 -5.21
CA SER A 334 48.67 14.04 -5.17
C SER A 334 47.74 13.59 -6.30
N ARG A 335 48.26 12.75 -7.21
CA ARG A 335 47.46 12.11 -8.27
C ARG A 335 46.48 11.04 -7.75
N ALA A 336 46.60 10.64 -6.47
CA ALA A 336 45.79 9.58 -5.88
C ALA A 336 44.40 10.08 -5.44
N LEU A 337 44.24 11.35 -5.07
CA LEU A 337 43.00 11.89 -4.49
C LEU A 337 41.77 11.76 -5.42
N PRO A 338 41.83 12.10 -6.72
CA PRO A 338 40.68 11.92 -7.62
C PRO A 338 40.30 10.44 -7.82
N TRP A 339 41.28 9.53 -7.74
CA TRP A 339 41.00 8.10 -7.79
C TRP A 339 40.33 7.60 -6.52
N LEU A 340 40.78 8.06 -5.34
CA LEU A 340 40.14 7.73 -4.06
C LEU A 340 38.69 8.25 -3.99
N GLU A 341 38.43 9.45 -4.51
CA GLU A 341 37.07 10.00 -4.59
C GLU A 341 36.16 9.11 -5.47
N ARG A 342 36.62 8.72 -6.65
CA ARG A 342 35.85 7.85 -7.56
C ARG A 342 35.65 6.44 -6.99
N LEU A 343 36.72 5.85 -6.42
CA LEU A 343 36.66 4.50 -5.83
C LEU A 343 35.72 4.47 -4.62
N SER A 344 35.74 5.50 -3.77
CA SER A 344 34.81 5.58 -2.63
C SER A 344 33.36 5.73 -3.08
N ALA A 345 33.08 6.57 -4.09
CA ALA A 345 31.75 6.66 -4.69
C ALA A 345 31.27 5.32 -5.25
N LEU A 346 32.09 4.65 -6.06
CA LEU A 346 31.75 3.35 -6.66
C LEU A 346 31.58 2.26 -5.60
N ALA A 347 32.43 2.23 -4.57
CA ALA A 347 32.32 1.25 -3.48
C ALA A 347 31.02 1.41 -2.68
N LEU A 348 30.63 2.64 -2.35
CA LEU A 348 29.38 2.91 -1.64
C LEU A 348 28.16 2.55 -2.51
N VAL A 349 28.19 2.86 -3.80
CA VAL A 349 27.12 2.49 -4.74
C VAL A 349 27.02 0.97 -4.91
N ALA A 350 28.16 0.29 -5.10
CA ALA A 350 28.20 -1.17 -5.20
C ALA A 350 27.71 -1.85 -3.91
N SER A 351 28.05 -1.30 -2.74
CA SER A 351 27.54 -1.75 -1.44
C SER A 351 26.01 -1.63 -1.37
N GLN A 352 25.42 -0.54 -1.87
CA GLN A 352 23.97 -0.37 -1.90
C GLN A 352 23.28 -1.37 -2.82
N VAL A 353 23.83 -1.58 -4.02
CA VAL A 353 23.31 -2.59 -4.95
C VAL A 353 23.35 -3.98 -4.30
N TRP A 354 24.50 -4.37 -3.76
CA TRP A 354 24.67 -5.69 -3.13
C TRP A 354 23.73 -5.90 -1.95
N ALA A 355 23.55 -4.89 -1.09
CA ALA A 355 22.68 -4.99 0.09
C ALA A 355 21.19 -5.08 -0.25
N ASN A 356 20.74 -4.44 -1.34
CA ASN A 356 19.32 -4.24 -1.61
C ASN A 356 18.78 -5.06 -2.79
N TYR A 357 19.63 -5.59 -3.68
CA TYR A 357 19.19 -6.27 -4.91
C TYR A 357 18.20 -7.40 -4.65
N SER A 358 18.52 -8.33 -3.73
CA SER A 358 17.67 -9.48 -3.44
C SER A 358 16.31 -9.10 -2.84
N ALA A 359 16.26 -8.01 -2.08
CA ALA A 359 15.01 -7.51 -1.50
C ALA A 359 14.15 -6.74 -2.51
N CYS A 360 14.78 -6.11 -3.50
CA CYS A 360 14.11 -5.29 -4.52
C CYS A 360 13.87 -6.03 -5.84
N ASP A 361 14.42 -7.22 -6.04
CA ASP A 361 14.08 -8.07 -7.17
C ASP A 361 12.65 -8.59 -7.05
N GLN A 362 11.79 -8.11 -7.94
CA GLN A 362 10.37 -8.47 -8.02
C GLN A 362 10.04 -9.21 -9.32
N SER A 363 11.05 -9.69 -10.05
CA SER A 363 10.89 -10.36 -11.36
C SER A 363 9.96 -11.58 -11.32
N ASN A 364 9.90 -12.26 -10.17
CA ASN A 364 9.07 -13.43 -9.93
C ASN A 364 7.90 -13.19 -8.96
N ASN A 365 7.64 -11.94 -8.56
CA ASN A 365 6.53 -11.65 -7.65
C ASN A 365 5.22 -11.46 -8.41
N TYR A 366 4.38 -12.49 -8.37
CA TYR A 366 3.03 -12.49 -8.94
C TYR A 366 1.95 -12.74 -7.89
N VAL A 367 2.27 -12.63 -6.59
CA VAL A 367 1.44 -13.12 -5.49
C VAL A 367 0.06 -12.46 -5.46
N VAL A 368 0.01 -11.13 -5.50
CA VAL A 368 -1.25 -10.37 -5.50
C VAL A 368 -2.06 -10.62 -6.78
N ALA A 369 -1.39 -10.82 -7.92
CA ALA A 369 -2.06 -11.18 -9.16
C ALA A 369 -2.64 -12.60 -9.11
N LYS A 370 -1.90 -13.57 -8.56
CA LYS A 370 -2.38 -14.95 -8.32
C LYS A 370 -3.57 -14.94 -7.36
N PHE A 371 -3.54 -14.11 -6.32
CA PHE A 371 -4.63 -13.96 -5.35
C PHE A 371 -5.91 -13.52 -6.07
N ALA A 372 -5.83 -12.42 -6.82
CA ALA A 372 -6.97 -11.88 -7.54
C ALA A 372 -7.47 -12.83 -8.65
N ARG A 373 -6.56 -13.50 -9.39
CA ARG A 373 -6.95 -14.49 -10.41
C ARG A 373 -7.72 -15.66 -9.80
N ASN A 374 -7.24 -16.22 -8.69
CA ASN A 374 -7.91 -17.32 -8.00
C ASN A 374 -9.29 -16.92 -7.48
N LEU A 375 -9.42 -15.73 -6.92
CA LEU A 375 -10.71 -15.20 -6.48
C LEU A 375 -11.68 -15.07 -7.66
N LEU A 376 -11.28 -14.36 -8.71
CA LEU A 376 -12.11 -14.14 -9.88
C LEU A 376 -12.49 -15.44 -10.58
N SER A 377 -11.58 -16.40 -10.72
CA SER A 377 -11.87 -17.69 -11.37
C SER A 377 -12.82 -18.56 -10.54
N SER A 378 -12.82 -18.41 -9.22
CA SER A 378 -13.67 -19.22 -8.33
C SER A 378 -15.14 -18.80 -8.30
N MET A 379 -15.48 -17.62 -8.83
CA MET A 379 -16.84 -17.07 -8.71
C MET A 379 -17.81 -17.71 -9.72
N PRO A 380 -19.08 -17.94 -9.36
CA PRO A 380 -20.07 -18.40 -10.33
C PRO A 380 -20.38 -17.33 -11.38
N MET A 381 -21.01 -17.74 -12.48
CA MET A 381 -21.37 -16.84 -13.58
C MET A 381 -22.32 -15.72 -13.11
N GLY A 382 -22.03 -14.46 -13.49
CA GLY A 382 -22.91 -13.34 -13.20
C GLY A 382 -22.96 -12.87 -11.74
N ALA A 383 -22.03 -13.35 -10.90
CA ALA A 383 -21.98 -13.03 -9.48
C ALA A 383 -21.75 -11.53 -9.19
N VAL A 384 -22.31 -11.05 -8.08
CA VAL A 384 -21.99 -9.72 -7.50
C VAL A 384 -21.02 -9.92 -6.36
N ILE A 385 -19.91 -9.19 -6.36
CA ILE A 385 -18.89 -9.26 -5.31
C ILE A 385 -18.84 -7.92 -4.58
N LEU A 386 -19.22 -7.94 -3.31
CA LEU A 386 -19.03 -6.84 -2.37
C LEU A 386 -17.57 -6.87 -1.87
N LEU A 387 -16.80 -5.85 -2.23
CA LEU A 387 -15.37 -5.74 -1.93
C LEU A 387 -15.15 -4.91 -0.68
N ARG A 388 -14.30 -5.40 0.23
CA ARG A 388 -13.84 -4.68 1.42
C ARG A 388 -12.34 -4.43 1.37
N GLY A 389 -11.93 -3.19 1.60
CA GLY A 389 -10.53 -2.84 1.76
C GLY A 389 -9.70 -2.90 0.47
N ASP A 390 -8.45 -2.46 0.60
CA ASP A 390 -7.58 -2.17 -0.53
C ASP A 390 -7.15 -3.41 -1.33
N LEU A 391 -6.87 -4.53 -0.66
CA LEU A 391 -6.31 -5.72 -1.32
C LEU A 391 -7.27 -6.30 -2.37
N PRO A 392 -8.49 -6.77 -2.02
CA PRO A 392 -9.41 -7.31 -3.00
C PRO A 392 -9.95 -6.19 -3.90
N GLY A 393 -10.23 -5.00 -3.33
CA GLY A 393 -10.70 -3.83 -4.06
C GLY A 393 -9.82 -3.49 -5.26
N ASN A 394 -8.53 -3.29 -5.02
CA ASN A 394 -7.61 -2.76 -6.02
C ASN A 394 -7.05 -3.85 -6.95
N ALA A 395 -6.90 -5.09 -6.46
CA ALA A 395 -6.38 -6.20 -7.25
C ALA A 395 -7.43 -6.78 -8.22
N LEU A 396 -8.67 -7.02 -7.75
CA LEU A 396 -9.74 -7.55 -8.60
C LEU A 396 -10.15 -6.52 -9.65
N ARG A 397 -10.28 -5.25 -9.26
CA ARG A 397 -10.63 -4.16 -10.18
C ARG A 397 -9.65 -4.03 -11.34
N TYR A 398 -8.36 -4.14 -11.07
CA TYR A 398 -7.32 -4.13 -12.11
C TYR A 398 -7.51 -5.29 -13.09
N LEU A 399 -7.57 -6.54 -12.61
CA LEU A 399 -7.70 -7.70 -13.51
C LEU A 399 -9.02 -7.67 -14.30
N HIS A 400 -10.10 -7.23 -13.65
CA HIS A 400 -11.42 -7.20 -14.26
C HIS A 400 -11.57 -6.09 -15.31
N TYR A 401 -11.23 -4.84 -14.97
CA TYR A 401 -11.42 -3.72 -15.89
C TYR A 401 -10.27 -3.52 -16.88
N CYS A 402 -9.01 -3.74 -16.47
CA CYS A 402 -7.85 -3.49 -17.32
C CYS A 402 -7.42 -4.72 -18.13
N GLU A 403 -7.50 -5.92 -17.56
CA GLU A 403 -7.14 -7.18 -18.25
C GLU A 403 -8.35 -7.95 -18.78
N GLY A 404 -9.57 -7.48 -18.52
CA GLY A 404 -10.80 -8.10 -19.06
C GLY A 404 -11.14 -9.45 -18.44
N MET A 405 -10.64 -9.76 -17.25
CA MET A 405 -10.91 -11.04 -16.59
C MET A 405 -12.34 -11.07 -16.04
N ARG A 406 -13.10 -12.12 -16.39
CA ARG A 406 -14.47 -12.35 -15.90
C ARG A 406 -15.39 -11.14 -16.10
N PRO A 407 -15.63 -10.68 -17.35
CA PRO A 407 -16.47 -9.50 -17.60
C PRO A 407 -17.94 -9.71 -17.21
N ASP A 408 -18.34 -10.94 -16.89
CA ASP A 408 -19.69 -11.33 -16.47
C ASP A 408 -20.01 -10.97 -15.01
N ILE A 409 -19.01 -10.85 -14.14
CA ILE A 409 -19.22 -10.53 -12.72
C ILE A 409 -19.36 -9.02 -12.51
N THR A 410 -19.92 -8.62 -11.37
CA THR A 410 -20.02 -7.22 -10.98
C THR A 410 -19.27 -6.97 -9.68
N LEU A 411 -18.34 -6.00 -9.69
CA LEU A 411 -17.57 -5.59 -8.51
C LEU A 411 -18.20 -4.35 -7.88
N VAL A 412 -18.56 -4.44 -6.60
CA VAL A 412 -19.18 -3.35 -5.85
C VAL A 412 -18.39 -3.08 -4.58
N ASP A 413 -17.90 -1.86 -4.40
CA ASP A 413 -17.10 -1.49 -3.24
C ASP A 413 -17.97 -1.07 -2.06
N GLN A 414 -17.98 -1.87 -0.99
CA GLN A 414 -18.93 -1.67 0.12
C GLN A 414 -18.61 -0.43 0.96
N GLU A 415 -17.33 -0.08 1.07
CA GLU A 415 -16.89 1.09 1.84
C GLU A 415 -17.26 2.36 1.07
N MET A 416 -17.08 2.35 -0.25
CA MET A 416 -17.45 3.48 -1.09
C MET A 416 -18.96 3.70 -1.18
N MET A 417 -19.79 2.64 -1.12
CA MET A 417 -21.25 2.77 -1.08
C MET A 417 -21.79 3.62 0.08
N THR A 418 -20.98 3.87 1.11
CA THR A 418 -21.33 4.74 2.23
C THR A 418 -21.14 6.23 1.93
N TYR A 419 -20.49 6.59 0.82
CA TYR A 419 -20.28 7.96 0.37
C TYR A 419 -21.42 8.42 -0.56
N GLU A 420 -21.83 9.68 -0.40
CA GLU A 420 -22.94 10.30 -1.16
C GLU A 420 -22.71 10.32 -2.68
N TRP A 421 -21.46 10.35 -3.12
CA TRP A 421 -21.13 10.42 -4.55
C TRP A 421 -21.10 9.07 -5.25
N TYR A 422 -20.96 7.94 -4.53
CA TYR A 422 -20.58 6.67 -5.13
C TYR A 422 -21.65 6.09 -6.06
N LEU A 423 -22.87 5.86 -5.56
CA LEU A 423 -23.93 5.26 -6.37
C LEU A 423 -24.43 6.20 -7.47
N PRO A 424 -24.61 7.51 -7.24
CA PRO A 424 -24.93 8.44 -8.32
C PRO A 424 -23.92 8.42 -9.48
N LYS A 425 -22.63 8.16 -9.19
CA LYS A 425 -21.59 8.07 -10.23
C LYS A 425 -21.47 6.69 -10.86
N LEU A 426 -21.46 5.64 -10.05
CA LEU A 426 -21.02 4.32 -10.46
C LEU A 426 -22.14 3.31 -10.70
N ALA A 427 -23.37 3.53 -10.20
CA ALA A 427 -24.47 2.58 -10.39
C ALA A 427 -24.77 2.29 -11.87
N LYS A 428 -24.65 3.29 -12.75
CA LYS A 428 -24.86 3.12 -14.20
C LYS A 428 -23.84 2.19 -14.88
N HIS A 429 -22.68 2.01 -14.25
CA HIS A 429 -21.58 1.16 -14.73
C HIS A 429 -21.64 -0.27 -14.15
N LEU A 430 -22.68 -0.59 -13.38
CA LEU A 430 -22.86 -1.87 -12.69
C LEU A 430 -24.12 -2.60 -13.23
N PRO A 431 -24.08 -3.09 -14.49
CA PRO A 431 -25.27 -3.62 -15.15
C PRO A 431 -25.86 -4.84 -14.45
N GLY A 432 -27.18 -4.86 -14.35
CA GLY A 432 -27.94 -5.95 -13.72
C GLY A 432 -27.85 -5.98 -12.18
N VAL A 433 -27.26 -4.97 -11.56
CA VAL A 433 -27.35 -4.72 -10.12
C VAL A 433 -28.26 -3.52 -9.89
N TYR A 434 -29.23 -3.66 -8.99
CA TYR A 434 -30.23 -2.64 -8.70
C TYR A 434 -30.03 -2.09 -7.29
N PHE A 435 -29.83 -0.79 -7.18
CA PHE A 435 -29.67 -0.11 -5.89
C PHE A 435 -31.01 0.48 -5.45
N PRO A 436 -31.52 0.15 -4.24
CA PRO A 436 -32.79 0.67 -3.74
C PRO A 436 -32.80 2.16 -3.36
N GLY A 437 -31.64 2.81 -3.42
CA GLY A 437 -31.45 4.22 -3.11
C GLY A 437 -30.04 4.68 -3.52
N ASP A 438 -29.65 5.86 -3.05
CA ASP A 438 -28.44 6.57 -3.45
C ASP A 438 -27.27 6.35 -2.49
N ARG A 439 -27.51 5.80 -1.30
CA ARG A 439 -26.47 5.58 -0.29
C ARG A 439 -26.75 4.36 0.59
N TRP A 440 -25.71 3.57 0.86
CA TRP A 440 -25.80 2.51 1.88
C TRP A 440 -25.76 3.13 3.28
N ASN A 441 -26.83 2.93 4.04
CA ASN A 441 -26.91 3.21 5.46
C ASN A 441 -27.66 2.07 6.19
N PRO A 442 -27.26 1.66 7.41
CA PRO A 442 -28.02 0.67 8.18
C PRO A 442 -29.48 1.07 8.45
N VAL A 443 -29.77 2.37 8.47
CA VAL A 443 -31.12 2.93 8.63
C VAL A 443 -31.65 3.36 7.26
N GLU A 444 -32.80 2.82 6.87
CA GLU A 444 -33.51 3.24 5.66
C GLU A 444 -34.23 4.56 5.86
N GLY A 445 -34.43 5.29 4.75
CA GLY A 445 -35.24 6.50 4.71
C GLY A 445 -34.58 7.61 3.93
N VAL A 446 -35.22 8.76 3.92
CA VAL A 446 -34.66 9.98 3.34
C VAL A 446 -33.84 10.67 4.42
N LEU A 447 -32.54 10.81 4.19
CA LEU A 447 -31.64 11.56 5.06
C LEU A 447 -31.96 13.08 4.99
N PRO A 448 -31.53 13.90 5.98
CA PRO A 448 -31.87 15.33 6.02
C PRO A 448 -31.46 16.14 4.78
N ASP A 449 -30.50 15.65 4.01
CA ASP A 449 -30.01 16.21 2.74
C ASP A 449 -30.84 15.79 1.52
N GLY A 450 -31.87 14.95 1.70
CA GLY A 450 -32.71 14.39 0.63
C GLY A 450 -32.20 13.06 0.06
N THR A 451 -31.06 12.55 0.52
CA THR A 451 -30.47 11.29 0.04
C THR A 451 -31.34 10.10 0.44
N LEU A 452 -31.73 9.26 -0.53
CA LEU A 452 -32.48 8.04 -0.25
C LEU A 452 -31.52 6.93 0.20
N ALA A 453 -31.55 6.58 1.49
CA ALA A 453 -30.70 5.56 2.06
C ALA A 453 -31.36 4.17 2.04
N PHE A 454 -30.54 3.13 1.84
CA PHE A 454 -30.95 1.73 1.94
C PHE A 454 -29.96 0.89 2.76
N ASN A 455 -30.46 -0.15 3.39
CA ASN A 455 -29.64 -1.13 4.11
C ASN A 455 -29.33 -2.37 3.24
N LEU A 456 -28.42 -3.21 3.72
CA LEU A 456 -27.98 -4.40 3.00
C LEU A 456 -29.12 -5.41 2.80
N HIS A 457 -30.02 -5.58 3.76
CA HIS A 457 -31.17 -6.47 3.60
C HIS A 457 -32.03 -6.09 2.39
N ARG A 458 -32.35 -4.81 2.24
CA ARG A 458 -33.13 -4.30 1.10
C ARG A 458 -32.38 -4.45 -0.22
N PHE A 459 -31.06 -4.20 -0.23
CA PHE A 459 -30.22 -4.45 -1.40
C PHE A 459 -30.31 -5.91 -1.86
N LEU A 460 -30.21 -6.87 -0.93
CA LEU A 460 -30.29 -8.29 -1.25
C LEU A 460 -31.69 -8.69 -1.76
N GLN A 461 -32.77 -8.13 -1.20
CA GLN A 461 -34.13 -8.40 -1.68
C GLN A 461 -34.34 -7.99 -3.15
N VAL A 462 -33.84 -6.81 -3.53
CA VAL A 462 -33.99 -6.31 -4.91
C VAL A 462 -33.08 -7.07 -5.89
N ASN A 463 -31.96 -7.61 -5.41
CA ASN A 463 -31.00 -8.37 -6.22
C ASN A 463 -31.10 -9.89 -6.07
N LYS A 464 -32.25 -10.43 -5.66
CA LYS A 464 -32.45 -11.88 -5.46
C LYS A 464 -32.19 -12.77 -6.68
N HIS A 465 -32.13 -12.18 -7.88
CA HIS A 465 -31.83 -12.85 -9.14
C HIS A 465 -30.32 -13.06 -9.37
N LYS A 466 -29.45 -12.44 -8.57
CA LYS A 466 -28.00 -12.62 -8.62
C LYS A 466 -27.47 -13.24 -7.34
N GLU A 467 -26.41 -14.02 -7.46
CA GLU A 467 -25.66 -14.51 -6.31
C GLU A 467 -24.72 -13.41 -5.81
N VAL A 468 -24.81 -13.10 -4.51
CA VAL A 468 -24.03 -12.04 -3.88
C VAL A 468 -22.98 -12.65 -2.97
N PHE A 469 -21.74 -12.25 -3.17
CA PHE A 469 -20.57 -12.65 -2.41
C PHE A 469 -19.95 -11.44 -1.73
N VAL A 470 -19.25 -11.68 -0.64
CA VAL A 470 -18.54 -10.66 0.12
C VAL A 470 -17.11 -11.13 0.32
N CYS A 471 -16.13 -10.33 -0.07
CA CYS A 471 -14.72 -10.72 0.05
C CYS A 471 -14.04 -9.98 1.19
N ILE A 472 -13.36 -10.75 2.06
CA ILE A 472 -12.73 -10.25 3.30
C ILE A 472 -13.77 -9.62 4.25
N GLY A 473 -14.97 -10.21 4.29
CA GLY A 473 -16.02 -9.91 5.26
C GLY A 473 -16.86 -8.66 4.98
N LEU A 474 -17.99 -8.57 5.67
CA LEU A 474 -18.93 -7.45 5.58
C LEU A 474 -18.55 -6.28 6.48
N HIS A 475 -18.99 -5.08 6.10
CA HIS A 475 -18.94 -3.91 6.95
C HIS A 475 -19.76 -4.13 8.23
N GLU A 476 -19.16 -3.94 9.40
CA GLU A 476 -19.76 -4.28 10.71
C GLU A 476 -20.95 -3.39 11.09
N GLY A 477 -21.07 -2.22 10.46
CA GLY A 477 -22.13 -1.25 10.77
C GLY A 477 -23.54 -1.66 10.37
N ASP A 478 -23.73 -2.70 9.53
CA ASP A 478 -25.05 -3.13 9.05
C ASP A 478 -25.30 -4.62 9.32
N SER A 479 -26.15 -4.90 10.31
CA SER A 479 -26.58 -6.25 10.66
C SER A 479 -27.95 -6.64 10.08
N THR A 480 -28.57 -5.79 9.26
CA THR A 480 -29.94 -5.99 8.77
C THR A 480 -30.08 -7.25 7.92
N TRP A 481 -29.04 -7.65 7.18
CA TRP A 481 -29.03 -8.85 6.34
C TRP A 481 -29.31 -10.13 7.14
N ARG A 482 -28.89 -10.18 8.43
CA ARG A 482 -29.09 -11.34 9.32
C ARG A 482 -30.56 -11.70 9.55
N ARG A 483 -31.49 -10.81 9.19
CA ARG A 483 -32.95 -11.06 9.27
C ARG A 483 -33.40 -12.23 8.39
N SER A 484 -32.76 -12.43 7.24
CA SER A 484 -33.19 -13.46 6.27
C SER A 484 -32.06 -14.06 5.44
N TYR A 485 -30.81 -13.78 5.78
CA TYR A 485 -29.63 -14.31 5.11
C TYR A 485 -28.61 -14.83 6.13
N SER A 486 -27.86 -15.84 5.71
CA SER A 486 -26.67 -16.38 6.37
C SER A 486 -25.45 -16.22 5.47
N LEU A 487 -24.26 -16.11 6.07
CA LEU A 487 -22.98 -16.09 5.35
C LEU A 487 -22.40 -17.51 5.33
N TRP A 488 -22.17 -18.05 4.13
CA TRP A 488 -21.53 -19.35 3.95
C TRP A 488 -20.14 -19.17 3.32
N PRO A 489 -19.11 -19.88 3.78
CA PRO A 489 -17.74 -19.65 3.32
C PRO A 489 -17.56 -20.05 1.85
N TRP A 490 -16.81 -19.24 1.09
CA TRP A 490 -16.40 -19.46 -0.30
C TRP A 490 -14.94 -19.04 -0.47
N GLY A 491 -14.05 -19.74 0.24
CA GLY A 491 -12.63 -19.39 0.31
C GLY A 491 -12.41 -18.05 1.00
N THR A 492 -11.69 -17.11 0.40
CA THR A 492 -11.46 -15.78 0.98
C THR A 492 -12.75 -14.95 1.03
N CYS A 493 -13.74 -15.29 0.22
CA CYS A 493 -15.05 -14.66 0.21
C CYS A 493 -16.11 -15.51 0.92
N GLU A 494 -17.30 -14.96 1.09
CA GLU A 494 -18.46 -15.59 1.71
C GLU A 494 -19.69 -15.33 0.84
N LYS A 495 -20.53 -16.33 0.65
CA LYS A 495 -21.79 -16.22 -0.09
C LYS A 495 -22.90 -15.78 0.87
N LEU A 496 -23.67 -14.77 0.47
CA LEU A 496 -24.92 -14.41 1.14
C LEU A 496 -26.03 -15.34 0.65
N VAL A 497 -26.50 -16.21 1.54
CA VAL A 497 -27.48 -17.26 1.23
C VAL A 497 -28.77 -16.98 2.00
N PRO A 498 -29.96 -16.98 1.35
CA PRO A 498 -31.23 -16.86 2.06
C PRO A 498 -31.37 -17.92 3.15
N SER A 499 -31.80 -17.53 4.35
CA SER A 499 -31.91 -18.42 5.51
C SER A 499 -32.94 -19.54 5.33
N SER A 500 -33.78 -19.49 4.29
CA SER A 500 -34.69 -20.56 3.90
C SER A 500 -34.00 -21.73 3.20
N ILE A 501 -32.76 -21.55 2.73
CA ILE A 501 -31.99 -22.62 2.05
C ILE A 501 -31.33 -23.50 3.11
N VAL A 502 -31.55 -24.81 3.00
CA VAL A 502 -30.94 -25.81 3.86
C VAL A 502 -29.48 -26.01 3.46
N PHE A 503 -28.59 -26.00 4.45
CA PHE A 503 -27.16 -26.25 4.24
C PHE A 503 -26.90 -27.74 4.04
N ASP A 504 -26.26 -28.10 2.93
CA ASP A 504 -25.74 -29.44 2.64
C ASP A 504 -24.22 -29.45 2.86
N PRO A 505 -23.72 -30.04 3.95
CA PRO A 505 -22.29 -30.05 4.26
C PRO A 505 -21.46 -30.80 3.22
N GLU A 506 -21.95 -31.90 2.67
CA GLU A 506 -21.18 -32.76 1.76
C GLU A 506 -20.97 -32.05 0.42
N GLU A 507 -22.05 -31.50 -0.14
CA GLU A 507 -21.99 -30.72 -1.37
C GLU A 507 -21.15 -29.46 -1.17
N TRP A 508 -21.30 -28.76 -0.05
CA TRP A 508 -20.52 -27.53 0.20
C TRP A 508 -19.03 -27.81 0.36
N ILE A 509 -18.65 -28.91 1.04
CA ILE A 509 -17.26 -29.35 1.10
C ILE A 509 -16.74 -29.62 -0.32
N ARG A 510 -17.50 -30.35 -1.14
CA ARG A 510 -17.10 -30.69 -2.52
C ARG A 510 -16.85 -29.43 -3.36
N LEU A 511 -17.72 -28.43 -3.25
CA LEU A 511 -17.59 -27.16 -3.97
C LEU A 511 -16.40 -26.33 -3.49
N THR A 512 -16.13 -26.34 -2.18
CA THR A 512 -15.15 -25.41 -1.59
C THR A 512 -13.74 -25.99 -1.40
N ARG A 513 -13.57 -27.31 -1.46
CA ARG A 513 -12.30 -28.02 -1.18
C ARG A 513 -11.10 -27.53 -1.99
N ASN A 514 -11.31 -27.27 -3.30
CA ASN A 514 -10.25 -26.91 -4.24
C ASN A 514 -10.54 -25.59 -4.98
N LEU A 515 -11.07 -24.58 -4.27
CA LEU A 515 -11.40 -23.28 -4.88
C LEU A 515 -10.20 -22.57 -5.50
N TYR A 516 -9.04 -22.68 -4.85
CA TYR A 516 -7.85 -21.94 -5.20
C TYR A 516 -6.66 -22.87 -5.48
N ASN A 517 -5.97 -22.61 -6.58
CA ASN A 517 -4.66 -23.14 -6.87
C ASN A 517 -3.59 -22.20 -6.28
N TRP A 518 -3.41 -22.26 -4.95
CA TRP A 518 -2.46 -21.45 -4.20
C TRP A 518 -1.21 -22.24 -3.84
N THR A 519 -0.07 -21.82 -4.37
CA THR A 519 1.22 -22.52 -4.24
C THR A 519 2.25 -21.77 -3.38
N GLU A 520 1.89 -20.61 -2.84
CA GLU A 520 2.83 -19.78 -2.06
C GLU A 520 2.90 -20.27 -0.61
N ASP A 521 4.12 -20.57 -0.14
CA ASP A 521 4.36 -21.07 1.21
C ASP A 521 3.89 -20.09 2.29
N TYR A 522 3.36 -20.63 3.39
CA TYR A 522 2.93 -19.83 4.53
C TYR A 522 4.10 -19.10 5.19
N GLY A 523 3.92 -17.81 5.44
CA GLY A 523 4.92 -16.99 6.15
C GLY A 523 6.17 -16.64 5.34
N SER A 524 6.13 -16.82 4.01
CA SER A 524 7.27 -16.57 3.10
C SER A 524 7.50 -15.08 2.79
N PHE A 525 6.57 -14.20 3.14
CA PHE A 525 6.62 -12.76 2.82
C PHE A 525 6.81 -11.89 4.07
N LYS A 526 7.36 -10.68 3.87
CA LYS A 526 7.56 -9.71 4.96
C LYS A 526 6.21 -9.26 5.54
N PRO A 527 6.02 -9.24 6.87
CA PRO A 527 4.74 -8.85 7.48
C PRO A 527 4.23 -7.44 7.14
N SER A 528 5.10 -6.53 6.70
CA SER A 528 4.72 -5.17 6.27
C SER A 528 4.23 -5.08 4.81
N SER A 529 4.13 -6.22 4.10
CA SER A 529 3.83 -6.28 2.67
C SER A 529 2.41 -6.75 2.37
N TRP A 530 1.87 -6.35 1.23
CA TRP A 530 0.55 -6.82 0.77
C TRP A 530 0.58 -8.30 0.35
N GLU A 531 1.75 -8.81 -0.04
CA GLU A 531 1.98 -10.22 -0.34
C GLU A 531 1.76 -11.09 0.88
N ALA A 532 2.21 -10.65 2.06
CA ALA A 532 1.94 -11.34 3.32
C ALA A 532 0.44 -11.36 3.65
N VAL A 533 -0.26 -10.24 3.47
CA VAL A 533 -1.72 -10.18 3.68
C VAL A 533 -2.47 -11.10 2.71
N ALA A 534 -2.11 -11.08 1.41
CA ALA A 534 -2.71 -11.95 0.42
C ALA A 534 -2.42 -13.43 0.71
N ASN A 535 -1.20 -13.76 1.14
CA ASN A 535 -0.84 -15.12 1.52
C ASN A 535 -1.64 -15.59 2.75
N GLU A 536 -1.75 -14.75 3.78
CA GLU A 536 -2.55 -15.04 4.97
C GLU A 536 -4.02 -15.32 4.61
N GLU A 537 -4.65 -14.45 3.81
CA GLU A 537 -6.04 -14.63 3.39
C GLU A 537 -6.28 -15.93 2.60
N MET A 538 -5.32 -16.32 1.76
CA MET A 538 -5.41 -17.57 0.98
C MET A 538 -5.18 -18.81 1.83
N TRP A 539 -4.32 -18.71 2.85
CA TRP A 539 -4.14 -19.78 3.82
C TRP A 539 -5.37 -19.92 4.71
N GLN A 540 -5.85 -18.85 5.34
CA GLN A 540 -7.05 -18.90 6.18
C GLN A 540 -8.28 -19.39 5.41
N ALA A 541 -8.42 -19.05 4.12
CA ALA A 541 -9.49 -19.54 3.25
C ALA A 541 -9.63 -21.08 3.22
N ARG A 542 -8.52 -21.83 3.34
CA ARG A 542 -8.54 -23.31 3.31
C ARG A 542 -9.33 -23.91 4.47
N MET A 543 -9.35 -23.24 5.62
CA MET A 543 -10.00 -23.75 6.84
C MET A 543 -11.43 -23.27 7.03
N LYS A 544 -11.88 -22.22 6.32
CA LYS A 544 -13.16 -21.56 6.61
C LYS A 544 -14.36 -22.49 6.50
N THR A 545 -14.40 -23.41 5.54
CA THR A 545 -15.49 -24.40 5.43
C THR A 545 -15.53 -25.33 6.63
N ALA A 546 -14.39 -25.89 7.04
CA ALA A 546 -14.32 -26.78 8.20
C ALA A 546 -14.73 -26.04 9.49
N PHE A 547 -14.30 -24.79 9.63
CA PHE A 547 -14.68 -23.93 10.75
C PHE A 547 -16.17 -23.63 10.78
N PHE A 548 -16.77 -23.24 9.65
CA PHE A 548 -18.20 -22.98 9.55
C PHE A 548 -19.05 -24.20 9.90
N ILE A 549 -18.69 -25.38 9.40
CA ILE A 549 -19.42 -26.63 9.71
C ILE A 549 -19.31 -26.97 11.20
N PHE A 550 -18.14 -26.74 11.79
CA PHE A 550 -17.93 -26.92 13.22
C PHE A 550 -18.79 -25.95 14.05
N ASP A 551 -18.81 -24.66 13.70
CA ASP A 551 -19.62 -23.65 14.38
C ASP A 551 -21.12 -23.94 14.24
N LEU A 552 -21.56 -24.42 13.08
CA LEU A 552 -22.94 -24.89 12.87
C LEU A 552 -23.28 -26.05 13.81
N ALA A 553 -22.34 -26.99 14.03
CA ALA A 553 -22.53 -28.08 15.00
C ALA A 553 -22.67 -27.56 16.44
N GLU A 554 -21.92 -26.53 16.83
CA GLU A 554 -22.00 -25.93 18.17
C GLU A 554 -23.32 -25.17 18.38
N THR A 555 -23.73 -24.36 17.39
CA THR A 555 -24.76 -23.33 17.56
C THR A 555 -26.15 -23.71 17.04
N ALA A 556 -26.25 -24.58 16.03
CA ALA A 556 -27.54 -24.91 15.42
C ALA A 556 -28.38 -25.79 16.34
N SER A 557 -29.68 -25.49 16.42
CA SER A 557 -30.67 -26.31 17.12
C SER A 557 -31.12 -27.47 16.24
N VAL A 558 -30.27 -28.50 16.13
CA VAL A 558 -30.49 -29.72 15.32
C VAL A 558 -30.48 -30.98 16.19
N THR A 559 -30.91 -32.12 15.65
CA THR A 559 -30.89 -33.39 16.39
C THR A 559 -29.46 -33.82 16.73
N ALA A 560 -29.30 -34.70 17.73
CA ALA A 560 -27.99 -35.19 18.14
C ALA A 560 -27.27 -35.94 17.01
N GLU A 561 -28.02 -36.63 16.15
CA GLU A 561 -27.51 -37.34 14.98
C GLU A 561 -26.92 -36.37 13.95
N ILE A 562 -27.65 -35.31 13.61
CA ILE A 562 -27.18 -34.28 12.67
C ILE A 562 -25.95 -33.57 13.25
N LYS A 563 -25.98 -33.23 14.54
CA LYS A 563 -24.84 -32.61 15.22
C LYS A 563 -23.59 -33.50 15.17
N SER A 564 -23.75 -34.81 15.39
CA SER A 564 -22.67 -35.80 15.26
C SER A 564 -22.11 -35.85 13.83
N GLN A 565 -22.99 -35.83 12.82
CA GLN A 565 -22.56 -35.79 11.41
C GLN A 565 -21.77 -34.51 11.08
N LEU A 566 -22.22 -33.35 11.53
CA LEU A 566 -21.51 -32.08 11.31
C LEU A 566 -20.11 -32.10 11.95
N TYR A 567 -19.98 -32.57 13.19
CA TYR A 567 -18.65 -32.73 13.80
C TYR A 567 -17.76 -33.69 13.01
N ARG A 568 -18.31 -34.78 12.47
CA ARG A 568 -17.56 -35.72 11.63
C ARG A 568 -17.08 -35.08 10.34
N PHE A 569 -17.91 -34.28 9.66
CA PHE A 569 -17.51 -33.53 8.47
C PHE A 569 -16.41 -32.50 8.78
N ALA A 570 -16.57 -31.73 9.86
CA ALA A 570 -15.57 -30.77 10.31
C ALA A 570 -14.24 -31.45 10.67
N TYR A 571 -14.27 -32.50 11.48
CA TYR A 571 -13.10 -33.30 11.86
C TYR A 571 -12.35 -33.83 10.63
N THR A 572 -13.07 -34.47 9.69
CA THR A 572 -12.47 -35.05 8.49
C THR A 572 -11.79 -33.98 7.65
N SER A 573 -12.45 -32.84 7.46
CA SER A 573 -11.90 -31.71 6.73
C SER A 573 -10.64 -31.16 7.41
N TYR A 574 -10.68 -30.92 8.73
CA TYR A 574 -9.52 -30.44 9.46
C TYR A 574 -8.33 -31.40 9.42
N LYS A 575 -8.59 -32.70 9.62
CA LYS A 575 -7.57 -33.74 9.55
C LYS A 575 -6.87 -33.75 8.19
N GLU A 576 -7.64 -33.70 7.11
CA GLU A 576 -7.10 -33.64 5.75
C GLU A 576 -6.24 -32.39 5.54
N ILE A 577 -6.78 -31.21 5.88
CA ILE A 577 -6.14 -29.91 5.67
C ILE A 577 -4.80 -29.83 6.42
N VAL A 578 -4.80 -30.17 7.71
CA VAL A 578 -3.62 -30.09 8.60
C VAL A 578 -2.56 -31.13 8.21
N ASN A 579 -2.97 -32.35 7.84
CA ASN A 579 -2.01 -33.39 7.43
C ASN A 579 -1.37 -33.11 6.07
N SER A 580 -2.11 -32.44 5.17
CA SER A 580 -1.62 -32.13 3.81
C SER A 580 -0.63 -30.97 3.78
N HIS A 581 -0.57 -30.13 4.82
CA HIS A 581 0.26 -28.94 4.85
C HIS A 581 1.05 -28.88 6.16
N PRO A 582 2.30 -29.38 6.21
CA PRO A 582 3.09 -29.38 7.44
C PRO A 582 3.43 -27.97 7.97
N ASN A 583 3.66 -27.01 7.06
CA ASN A 583 3.86 -25.60 7.39
C ASN A 583 2.56 -24.82 7.13
N HIS A 584 1.89 -24.39 8.20
CA HIS A 584 0.57 -23.79 8.15
C HIS A 584 0.34 -22.81 9.32
N PRO A 585 -0.70 -21.95 9.24
CA PRO A 585 -1.02 -21.00 10.30
C PRO A 585 -1.23 -21.65 11.67
N VAL A 586 -0.67 -21.06 12.72
CA VAL A 586 -0.62 -21.66 14.07
C VAL A 586 -2.02 -21.99 14.62
N ASN A 587 -3.02 -21.15 14.34
CA ASN A 587 -4.41 -21.33 14.78
C ASN A 587 -5.05 -22.64 14.29
N TRP A 588 -4.54 -23.25 13.22
CA TRP A 588 -5.04 -24.53 12.70
C TRP A 588 -4.86 -25.67 13.68
N HIS A 589 -3.76 -25.67 14.44
CA HIS A 589 -3.53 -26.66 15.49
C HIS A 589 -4.62 -26.59 16.57
N LYS A 590 -4.99 -25.38 17.03
CA LYS A 590 -6.06 -25.19 18.01
C LYS A 590 -7.40 -25.68 17.49
N ASN A 591 -7.76 -25.30 16.26
CA ASN A 591 -9.04 -25.69 15.64
C ASN A 591 -9.15 -27.20 15.45
N TYR A 592 -8.09 -27.86 14.98
CA TYR A 592 -8.08 -29.31 14.79
C TYR A 592 -8.11 -30.06 16.13
N ALA A 593 -7.38 -29.60 17.16
CA ALA A 593 -7.45 -30.18 18.49
C ALA A 593 -8.85 -30.10 19.10
N ILE A 594 -9.54 -28.96 18.96
CA ILE A 594 -10.93 -28.80 19.41
C ILE A 594 -11.86 -29.76 18.65
N ALA A 595 -11.68 -29.94 17.35
CA ALA A 595 -12.47 -30.89 16.57
C ALA A 595 -12.25 -32.35 17.03
N CYS A 596 -11.00 -32.75 17.31
CA CYS A 596 -10.68 -34.06 17.90
C CYS A 596 -11.35 -34.25 19.27
N GLU A 597 -11.31 -33.22 20.12
CA GLU A 597 -11.94 -33.25 21.44
C GLU A 597 -13.46 -33.43 21.34
N ARG A 598 -14.12 -32.73 20.41
CA ARG A 598 -15.57 -32.91 20.19
C ARG A 598 -15.92 -34.29 19.68
N MET A 599 -15.09 -34.88 18.82
CA MET A 599 -15.30 -36.25 18.34
C MET A 599 -15.27 -37.29 19.47
N LEU A 600 -14.47 -37.08 20.53
CA LEU A 600 -14.42 -37.98 21.70
C LEU A 600 -15.74 -38.05 22.48
N ARG A 601 -16.56 -36.99 22.42
CA ARG A 601 -17.83 -36.90 23.15
C ARG A 601 -19.00 -37.58 22.43
N LEU A 602 -18.79 -38.07 21.21
CA LEU A 602 -19.83 -38.71 20.40
C LEU A 602 -19.99 -40.18 20.80
N ARG A 603 -21.24 -40.69 20.82
CA ARG A 603 -21.54 -42.07 21.23
C ARG A 603 -21.17 -43.13 20.20
N GLN A 604 -20.98 -42.74 18.93
CA GLN A 604 -20.60 -43.61 17.81
C GLN A 604 -19.43 -42.97 17.06
N VAL A 605 -18.22 -43.31 17.48
CA VAL A 605 -16.98 -42.80 16.88
C VAL A 605 -16.37 -43.89 16.01
N ASP A 606 -16.26 -43.66 14.71
CA ASP A 606 -15.58 -44.56 13.76
C ASP A 606 -14.05 -44.43 13.82
N VAL A 607 -13.53 -43.69 14.81
CA VAL A 607 -12.13 -43.36 15.02
C VAL A 607 -11.74 -43.76 16.43
N ASP A 608 -10.59 -44.42 16.57
CA ASP A 608 -10.06 -44.86 17.87
C ASP A 608 -9.94 -43.67 18.85
N PRO A 609 -10.59 -43.73 20.03
CA PRO A 609 -10.48 -42.69 21.06
C PRO A 609 -9.04 -42.38 21.46
N GLU A 610 -8.13 -43.36 21.40
CA GLU A 610 -6.71 -43.13 21.69
C GLU A 610 -6.07 -42.19 20.68
N VAL A 611 -6.39 -42.36 19.39
CA VAL A 611 -5.89 -41.49 18.32
C VAL A 611 -6.42 -40.07 18.51
N LEU A 612 -7.70 -39.90 18.82
CA LEU A 612 -8.30 -38.59 19.04
C LEU A 612 -7.71 -37.89 20.28
N LEU A 613 -7.52 -38.59 21.38
CA LEU A 613 -6.86 -38.04 22.59
C LEU A 613 -5.40 -37.66 22.30
N SER A 614 -4.66 -38.52 21.61
CA SER A 614 -3.26 -38.27 21.24
C SER A 614 -3.13 -37.04 20.33
N GLU A 615 -3.98 -36.93 19.30
CA GLU A 615 -3.97 -35.80 18.38
C GLU A 615 -4.43 -34.49 19.06
N THR A 616 -5.44 -34.54 19.94
CA THR A 616 -5.85 -33.38 20.75
C THR A 616 -4.67 -32.85 21.59
N VAL A 617 -4.00 -33.73 22.34
CA VAL A 617 -2.84 -33.37 23.17
C VAL A 617 -1.70 -32.81 22.33
N LYS A 618 -1.35 -33.48 21.23
CA LYS A 618 -0.27 -33.07 20.32
C LYS A 618 -0.52 -31.67 19.75
N HIS A 619 -1.70 -31.43 19.19
CA HIS A 619 -1.98 -30.17 18.50
C HIS A 619 -2.17 -29.00 19.46
N PHE A 620 -2.76 -29.20 20.66
CA PHE A 620 -2.75 -28.13 21.67
C PHE A 620 -1.34 -27.76 22.14
N LEU A 621 -0.44 -28.73 22.32
CA LEU A 621 0.96 -28.44 22.66
C LEU A 621 1.64 -27.62 21.57
N LEU A 622 1.52 -28.04 20.30
CA LEU A 622 2.07 -27.31 19.15
C LEU A 622 1.52 -25.88 19.05
N TYR A 623 0.24 -25.68 19.37
CA TYR A 623 -0.35 -24.34 19.46
C TYR A 623 0.29 -23.51 20.57
N THR A 624 0.35 -24.03 21.80
CA THR A 624 0.87 -23.30 22.98
C THR A 624 2.38 -23.02 22.92
N GLU A 625 3.12 -23.76 22.10
CA GLU A 625 4.54 -23.53 21.83
C GLU A 625 4.73 -22.32 20.90
N LYS A 626 3.85 -22.15 19.90
CA LYS A 626 3.98 -21.11 18.87
C LYS A 626 3.17 -19.84 19.13
N ALA A 627 2.13 -19.92 19.97
CA ALA A 627 1.26 -18.80 20.35
C ALA A 627 1.52 -18.38 21.81
N GLU A 628 2.69 -17.78 22.06
CA GLU A 628 3.14 -17.43 23.42
C GLU A 628 2.23 -16.37 24.09
N ASP A 629 1.68 -15.46 23.29
CA ASP A 629 0.88 -14.32 23.74
C ASP A 629 -0.64 -14.60 23.83
N ASP A 630 -1.11 -15.84 23.56
CA ASP A 630 -2.55 -16.16 23.67
C ASP A 630 -3.01 -16.09 25.14
N PRO A 631 -4.02 -15.26 25.48
CA PRO A 631 -4.58 -15.19 26.83
C PRO A 631 -5.07 -16.53 27.39
N GLN A 632 -5.50 -17.45 26.52
CA GLN A 632 -6.02 -18.77 26.87
C GLN A 632 -4.92 -19.83 27.02
N ARG A 633 -3.64 -19.48 26.85
CA ARG A 633 -2.53 -20.43 26.85
C ARG A 633 -2.46 -21.28 28.13
N GLN A 634 -2.66 -20.68 29.30
CA GLN A 634 -2.62 -21.40 30.57
C GLN A 634 -3.78 -22.40 30.69
N ASP A 635 -4.98 -22.01 30.27
CA ASP A 635 -6.16 -22.87 30.28
C ASP A 635 -5.98 -24.07 29.35
N ILE A 636 -5.40 -23.84 28.16
CA ILE A 636 -5.07 -24.90 27.20
C ILE A 636 -4.05 -25.87 27.80
N LEU A 637 -2.99 -25.37 28.45
CA LEU A 637 -1.99 -26.22 29.11
C LEU A 637 -2.59 -27.06 30.26
N GLN A 638 -3.52 -26.49 31.02
CA GLN A 638 -4.25 -27.21 32.06
C GLN A 638 -5.13 -28.32 31.46
N ALA A 639 -5.85 -28.03 30.38
CA ALA A 639 -6.64 -29.03 29.65
C ALA A 639 -5.74 -30.16 29.11
N VAL A 640 -4.59 -29.84 28.54
CA VAL A 640 -3.61 -30.83 28.07
C VAL A 640 -3.14 -31.75 29.19
N LYS A 641 -2.92 -31.23 30.41
CA LYS A 641 -2.52 -32.06 31.57
C LYS A 641 -3.61 -33.06 31.94
N HIS A 642 -4.88 -32.68 31.83
CA HIS A 642 -6.01 -33.58 32.06
C HIS A 642 -6.10 -34.66 30.96
N LEU A 643 -6.08 -34.25 29.70
CA LEU A 643 -6.17 -35.15 28.54
C LEU A 643 -5.02 -36.17 28.49
N LYS A 644 -3.80 -35.79 28.93
CA LYS A 644 -2.67 -36.71 29.07
C LYS A 644 -2.93 -37.84 30.08
N LYS A 645 -3.62 -37.53 31.18
CA LYS A 645 -3.98 -38.55 32.19
C LYS A 645 -5.02 -39.51 31.63
N GLU A 646 -6.01 -39.00 30.92
CA GLU A 646 -7.02 -39.84 30.25
C GLU A 646 -6.38 -40.76 29.21
N LEU A 647 -5.47 -40.23 28.38
CA LEU A 647 -4.73 -41.02 27.40
C LEU A 647 -3.90 -42.14 28.04
N GLN A 648 -3.25 -41.86 29.18
CA GLN A 648 -2.51 -42.88 29.93
C GLN A 648 -3.44 -43.94 30.53
N GLY A 649 -4.62 -43.54 31.03
CA GLY A 649 -5.64 -44.47 31.53
C GLY A 649 -6.14 -45.40 30.43
N LEU A 650 -6.46 -44.84 29.25
CA LEU A 650 -6.95 -45.59 28.11
C LEU A 650 -5.92 -46.60 27.59
N ARG A 651 -4.63 -46.22 27.54
CA ARG A 651 -3.55 -47.14 27.14
C ARG A 651 -3.41 -48.32 28.10
N LYS A 652 -3.45 -48.07 29.41
CA LYS A 652 -3.42 -49.13 30.42
C LYS A 652 -4.60 -50.09 30.28
N MET A 653 -5.81 -49.57 30.06
CA MET A 653 -7.00 -50.39 29.83
C MET A 653 -6.97 -51.22 28.54
N LYS A 654 -6.12 -50.89 27.56
CA LYS A 654 -5.92 -51.70 26.36
C LYS A 654 -4.79 -52.73 26.52
N GLU A 655 -3.89 -52.51 27.47
CA GLU A 655 -2.79 -53.42 27.81
C GLU A 655 -3.23 -54.53 28.78
N ASP A 656 -4.21 -54.24 29.64
CA ASP A 656 -4.94 -55.19 30.50
C ASP A 656 -6.05 -55.92 29.71
#